data_AF-A0A851TRB3-F1
#
_entry.id   AF-A0A851TRB3-F1
#
_cell.length_a   1.000
_cell.length_b   1.000
_cell.length_c   1.000
_cell.angle_alpha   90.00
_cell.angle_beta   90.00
_cell.angle_gamma   90.00
#
_symmetry.space_group_name_H-M   'P 1'
#
loop_
_entity.id
_entity.type
_entity.pdbx_description
1 polymer ?
#
loop_
_entity_poly.entity_id
_entity_poly.type
_entity_poly.pdbx_seq_one_letter_code
_entity_poly.pdbx_strand_id
1 'polypeptide(L)'
;FRGDCGPSDLPVSLSVHCLDHDAFLFALCQDHKLRMWSYKDQMCLMVADLLEFVPVSKDLRLAAGTGHRLRLAFSQSLGLYLGVYLHAPKRGQFCVFQLVSTESNRYSLDHISSLFCSQETLVDFALTPAEIWALWHNEENQTVVKYINFEQNVAGQWNQVFMQPLPEEEVTVRHDQDPRETYLEYIFMPGRFTSAAIQKALQIFSQGTERDLDLTWDELKKEVTLAVESEFHSSVTEYECSPEEFWQLQVEFWSKFYACCLQYQEALSRPLALHLNPYTNMVCLLKKGSLSFLMPCSMVDHLYLLSNEHLLTEDDAAIFDDLEMSRDVVCLVQCLRLIGESISMDMAFLMEMACSRLQPPEKAAEQILEDLIANDTENVMEDIHSKLQEIRNPIHAMGVLIREMDYETDADMERAQPLAVRMNLAQLYGGGTAAAVVCCGVGKIATIRFLICRDLLILQQLLLRLGDPMVLGAGQLFQSPQDLLHRTSPLLLSYYLIRWASQCLASDIPVDTLESNLQHLSVLELADTTAITPHKLVSGPQTIVELFFQEVARKHIISRLFSQPNTSLADTSLNWPHLITAIVADFLPLLWPSNPGFLFPECLMGSCQYTQLQEYIRLLQPWCHVNMGSCCFMMGRCYLVMGEGHKALDCFCQAASEVGREEFLDRLIQAEEGEMVSTPHLQYYNKVLRLLDMVGLPELVIQLASLAVMEAADDWRSQATLRTCIFKHHLDLGHNSEAYVALTQNPDPSRQLDCLRQLVVVLCERSQLQDLVEFPFVNLHNEVVGIIESHARAVDLMTHNYYELLYAFHIYRHNYRKAGTVMFEYGMRLGREVRTLRGLQKQGNCFLAAINCLRLIRPEYAWIVQPASGAVYERPGASPKRSHDGECTAVPTTRKIEILELKDLEKECVLAQIRLTLVQHDLSTATVAGSSTPEETVALLVRAGLFDTAISLCQTFNLPLTPVFEGLAFKCIKLQLGGEVAQAEAWDWLAANQLSALVTTKESSATDEAWRLLSSYLERYPSQNSLYHRCVINKLLAHGIPLPNWLINSYKKVDAAELLRLYLNYDLLEEAVDLVLEYIDAVLGKGHQYFGIEFPLSATAPTVWLPYTAIDQLLQALRESTTNQHNLGLYQKVHDKIEDYQQKVSVATRDRLYRH
;
A
#
# COMPACT_ATOMS: atom_id res chain seq x y z
N PHE A 1 -48.71 41.74 -62.62
CA PHE A 1 -48.33 42.50 -61.42
C PHE A 1 -48.89 41.81 -60.19
N ARG A 2 -48.20 40.79 -59.67
CA ARG A 2 -48.51 40.12 -58.40
C ARG A 2 -47.25 40.15 -57.53
N GLY A 3 -47.37 40.68 -56.32
CA GLY A 3 -46.81 40.08 -55.11
C GLY A 3 -45.37 40.34 -54.70
N ASP A 4 -44.37 40.18 -55.57
CA ASP A 4 -43.01 39.87 -55.07
C ASP A 4 -42.01 41.03 -55.03
N CYS A 5 -42.39 42.25 -55.41
CA CYS A 5 -41.51 43.42 -55.24
C CYS A 5 -41.78 44.07 -53.87
N GLY A 6 -41.02 43.69 -52.85
CA GLY A 6 -40.94 44.47 -51.61
C GLY A 6 -40.47 45.92 -51.89
N PRO A 7 -40.71 46.87 -50.96
CA PRO A 7 -40.26 48.25 -51.15
C PRO A 7 -38.74 48.33 -51.37
N SER A 8 -38.29 49.16 -52.31
CA SER A 8 -36.86 49.33 -52.65
C SER A 8 -36.01 49.79 -51.46
N ASP A 9 -36.62 50.44 -50.47
CA ASP A 9 -35.97 50.91 -49.25
C ASP A 9 -35.81 49.83 -48.17
N LEU A 10 -36.19 48.57 -48.45
CA LEU A 10 -36.02 47.47 -47.49
C LEU A 10 -34.54 47.29 -47.11
N PRO A 11 -34.19 47.32 -45.82
CA PRO A 11 -32.84 47.04 -45.37
C PRO A 11 -32.53 45.53 -45.55
N VAL A 12 -31.46 45.25 -46.29
CA VAL A 12 -30.92 43.91 -46.56
C VAL A 12 -29.92 43.53 -45.47
N SER A 13 -29.12 44.49 -45.02
CA SER A 13 -28.15 44.31 -43.94
C SER A 13 -28.17 45.51 -43.02
N LEU A 14 -28.12 45.25 -41.71
CA LEU A 14 -28.12 46.24 -40.65
C LEU A 14 -26.92 46.01 -39.75
N SER A 15 -26.25 47.08 -39.34
CA SER A 15 -25.18 47.04 -38.36
C SER A 15 -25.30 48.22 -37.41
N VAL A 16 -24.92 48.03 -36.16
CA VAL A 16 -25.08 49.03 -35.09
C VAL A 16 -23.72 49.35 -34.51
N HIS A 17 -23.45 50.63 -34.30
CA HIS A 17 -22.28 51.10 -33.55
C HIS A 17 -22.74 52.05 -32.44
N CYS A 18 -22.34 51.74 -31.20
CA CYS A 18 -22.65 52.55 -30.03
C CYS A 18 -21.45 53.45 -29.73
N LEU A 19 -21.66 54.77 -29.74
CA LEU A 19 -20.63 55.76 -29.43
C LEU A 19 -21.21 56.73 -28.39
N ASP A 20 -20.55 56.82 -27.23
CA ASP A 20 -20.97 57.56 -26.04
C ASP A 20 -22.40 57.27 -25.53
N HIS A 21 -23.38 58.04 -26.00
CA HIS A 21 -24.79 58.05 -25.56
C HIS A 21 -25.81 57.88 -26.71
N ASP A 22 -25.34 57.61 -27.92
CA ASP A 22 -26.18 57.36 -29.09
C ASP A 22 -25.78 56.05 -29.78
N ALA A 23 -26.76 55.41 -30.44
CA ALA A 23 -26.55 54.21 -31.22
C ALA A 23 -26.79 54.56 -32.70
N PHE A 24 -25.73 54.49 -33.50
CA PHE A 24 -25.82 54.70 -34.93
C PHE A 24 -26.18 53.39 -35.64
N LEU A 25 -27.30 53.41 -36.35
CA LEU A 25 -27.80 52.29 -37.15
C LEU A 25 -27.41 52.52 -38.61
N PHE A 26 -26.63 51.61 -39.17
CA PHE A 26 -26.28 51.61 -40.59
C PHE A 26 -27.13 50.56 -41.31
N ALA A 27 -27.90 51.01 -42.29
CA ALA A 27 -28.84 50.20 -43.06
C ALA A 27 -28.43 50.19 -44.54
N LEU A 28 -28.09 49.03 -45.05
CA LEU A 28 -27.84 48.79 -46.47
C LEU A 28 -29.12 48.26 -47.12
N CYS A 29 -29.69 49.01 -48.04
CA CYS A 29 -31.03 48.74 -48.59
C CYS A 29 -30.97 48.10 -50.00
N GLN A 30 -32.11 47.55 -50.46
CA GLN A 30 -32.24 46.92 -51.78
C GLN A 30 -32.00 47.89 -52.95
N ASP A 31 -32.11 49.19 -52.72
CA ASP A 31 -31.81 50.27 -53.68
C ASP A 31 -30.31 50.63 -53.76
N HIS A 32 -29.43 49.80 -53.20
CA HIS A 32 -27.97 49.97 -53.18
C HIS A 32 -27.47 51.19 -52.38
N LYS A 33 -28.34 51.79 -51.55
CA LYS A 33 -27.96 52.93 -50.70
C LYS A 33 -27.65 52.50 -49.28
N LEU A 34 -26.63 53.13 -48.71
CA LEU A 34 -26.28 53.02 -47.30
C LEU A 34 -26.86 54.23 -46.55
N ARG A 35 -27.72 53.96 -45.57
CA ARG A 35 -28.39 54.97 -44.74
C ARG A 35 -27.90 54.86 -43.29
N MET A 36 -27.47 55.96 -42.69
CA MET A 36 -27.11 56.04 -41.27
C MET A 36 -28.21 56.75 -40.49
N TRP A 37 -28.63 56.17 -39.38
CA TRP A 37 -29.67 56.72 -38.50
C TRP A 37 -29.13 56.89 -37.08
N SER A 38 -29.47 58.01 -36.44
CA SER A 38 -29.32 58.17 -34.99
C SER A 38 -30.52 57.55 -34.30
N TYR A 39 -30.29 56.65 -33.34
CA TYR A 39 -31.36 56.09 -32.52
C TYR A 39 -31.95 57.13 -31.58
N LYS A 40 -31.09 58.00 -31.00
CA LYS A 40 -31.50 59.06 -30.08
C LYS A 40 -32.36 60.12 -30.77
N ASP A 41 -31.95 60.58 -31.95
CA ASP A 41 -32.65 61.65 -32.67
C ASP A 41 -33.76 61.12 -33.58
N GLN A 42 -33.81 59.79 -33.83
CA GLN A 42 -34.72 59.12 -34.76
C GLN A 42 -34.70 59.68 -36.20
N MET A 43 -33.56 60.24 -36.62
CA MET A 43 -33.39 60.87 -37.93
C MET A 43 -32.29 60.18 -38.75
N CYS A 44 -32.46 60.19 -40.07
CA CYS A 44 -31.42 59.74 -40.99
C CYS A 44 -30.38 60.86 -41.16
N LEU A 45 -29.14 60.58 -40.74
CA LEU A 45 -28.04 61.54 -40.71
C LEU A 45 -27.25 61.55 -42.04
N MET A 46 -27.22 60.42 -42.75
CA MET A 46 -26.45 60.25 -43.99
C MET A 46 -27.12 59.26 -44.91
N VAL A 47 -27.10 59.56 -46.22
CA VAL A 47 -27.47 58.64 -47.30
C VAL A 47 -26.35 58.67 -48.33
N ALA A 48 -25.76 57.51 -48.62
CA ALA A 48 -24.71 57.36 -49.64
C ALA A 48 -25.16 56.36 -50.72
N ASP A 49 -24.97 56.70 -51.99
CA ASP A 49 -25.20 55.81 -53.12
C ASP A 49 -23.93 55.01 -53.41
N LEU A 50 -23.97 53.70 -53.21
CA LEU A 50 -22.79 52.86 -53.35
C LEU A 50 -22.46 52.54 -54.80
N LEU A 51 -23.40 52.75 -55.73
CA LEU A 51 -23.18 52.52 -57.16
C LEU A 51 -22.18 53.51 -57.77
N GLU A 52 -21.90 54.64 -57.11
CA GLU A 52 -20.85 55.58 -57.51
C GLU A 52 -19.45 54.95 -57.44
N PHE A 53 -19.26 53.97 -56.55
CA PHE A 53 -17.98 53.31 -56.29
C PHE A 53 -17.83 51.98 -57.05
N VAL A 54 -18.81 51.61 -57.87
CA VAL A 54 -18.80 50.40 -58.71
C VAL A 54 -18.53 50.78 -60.16
N PRO A 55 -17.54 50.18 -60.84
CA PRO A 55 -17.33 50.41 -62.27
C PRO A 55 -18.59 49.97 -63.05
N VAL A 56 -19.09 50.88 -63.89
CA VAL A 56 -20.43 50.88 -64.52
C VAL A 56 -20.86 49.50 -65.05
N SER A 57 -21.60 48.74 -64.24
CA SER A 57 -22.39 47.60 -64.70
C SER A 57 -23.85 48.04 -64.82
N LYS A 58 -24.34 48.15 -66.06
CA LYS A 58 -25.75 48.54 -66.33
C LYS A 58 -26.75 47.54 -65.73
N ASP A 59 -26.32 46.31 -65.48
CA ASP A 59 -27.13 45.21 -64.98
C ASP A 59 -27.49 45.35 -63.49
N LEU A 60 -26.62 45.97 -62.67
CA LEU A 60 -26.84 46.14 -61.23
C LEU A 60 -27.93 47.19 -60.93
N ARG A 61 -28.07 48.23 -61.77
CA ARG A 61 -29.05 49.31 -61.57
C ARG A 61 -30.51 48.86 -61.67
N LEU A 62 -30.77 47.69 -62.25
CA LEU A 62 -32.11 47.16 -62.51
C LEU A 62 -32.48 46.00 -61.57
N ALA A 63 -31.53 45.45 -60.82
CA ALA A 63 -31.72 44.30 -59.95
C ALA A 63 -31.79 44.73 -58.48
N ALA A 64 -32.71 44.15 -57.70
CA ALA A 64 -32.75 44.38 -56.26
C ALA A 64 -31.51 43.77 -55.59
N GLY A 65 -30.84 44.54 -54.72
CA GLY A 65 -29.61 44.14 -54.03
C GLY A 65 -29.79 43.12 -52.91
N THR A 66 -30.39 41.96 -53.15
CA THR A 66 -30.79 40.99 -52.12
C THR A 66 -29.64 40.27 -51.41
N GLY A 67 -28.43 40.28 -51.99
CA GLY A 67 -27.24 39.63 -51.43
C GLY A 67 -26.23 40.57 -50.77
N HIS A 68 -26.56 41.85 -50.59
CA HIS A 68 -25.63 42.83 -50.04
C HIS A 68 -25.41 42.64 -48.54
N ARG A 69 -24.17 42.85 -48.07
CA ARG A 69 -23.82 42.71 -46.66
C ARG A 69 -22.97 43.87 -46.17
N LEU A 70 -23.21 44.26 -44.91
CA LEU A 70 -22.51 45.34 -44.23
C LEU A 70 -21.86 44.81 -42.95
N ARG A 71 -20.61 45.22 -42.70
CA ARG A 71 -19.88 44.99 -41.44
C ARG A 71 -19.15 46.26 -41.02
N LEU A 72 -18.96 46.41 -39.72
CA LEU A 72 -18.32 47.57 -39.11
C LEU A 72 -17.08 47.13 -38.34
N ALA A 73 -16.02 47.95 -38.38
CA ALA A 73 -14.83 47.80 -37.55
C ALA A 73 -14.44 49.15 -36.94
N PHE A 74 -13.93 49.16 -35.71
CA PHE A 74 -13.57 50.39 -35.02
C PHE A 74 -12.10 50.39 -34.62
N SER A 75 -11.39 51.47 -34.93
CA SER A 75 -10.03 51.73 -34.49
C SER A 75 -9.99 52.96 -33.58
N GLN A 76 -9.27 52.89 -32.46
CA GLN A 76 -9.13 54.01 -31.54
C GLN A 76 -8.38 55.20 -32.17
N SER A 77 -7.49 54.96 -33.15
CA SER A 77 -6.69 55.99 -33.81
C SER A 77 -7.35 56.57 -35.07
N LEU A 78 -8.06 55.74 -35.84
CA LEU A 78 -8.56 56.08 -37.18
C LEU A 78 -10.10 56.13 -37.26
N GLY A 79 -10.83 55.79 -36.19
CA GLY A 79 -12.30 55.87 -36.15
C GLY A 79 -13.01 54.65 -36.73
N LEU A 80 -14.23 54.85 -37.24
CA LEU A 80 -15.13 53.76 -37.68
C LEU A 80 -14.94 53.46 -39.17
N TYR A 81 -14.69 52.18 -39.47
CA TYR A 81 -14.62 51.61 -40.81
C TYR A 81 -15.89 50.85 -41.15
N LEU A 82 -16.33 50.98 -42.41
CA LEU A 82 -17.48 50.29 -42.97
C LEU A 82 -17.03 49.43 -44.15
N GLY A 83 -17.18 48.13 -44.02
CA GLY A 83 -16.97 47.17 -45.10
C GLY A 83 -18.30 46.81 -45.71
N VAL A 84 -18.45 47.02 -47.01
CA VAL A 84 -19.66 46.69 -47.76
C VAL A 84 -19.34 45.68 -48.84
N TYR A 85 -20.09 44.58 -48.86
CA TYR A 85 -20.09 43.63 -49.95
C TYR A 85 -21.30 43.87 -50.86
N LEU A 86 -21.02 44.22 -52.11
CA LEU A 86 -22.00 44.36 -53.16
C LEU A 86 -22.05 43.08 -54.00
N HIS A 87 -23.05 42.25 -53.73
CA HIS A 87 -23.38 41.11 -54.57
C HIS A 87 -23.72 41.54 -56.00
N ALA A 88 -23.04 40.95 -56.98
CA ALA A 88 -23.35 41.08 -58.40
C ALA A 88 -23.33 39.69 -59.06
N PRO A 89 -24.13 39.47 -60.11
CA PRO A 89 -24.31 38.14 -60.72
C PRO A 89 -23.06 37.57 -61.43
N LYS A 90 -22.03 38.39 -61.69
CA LYS A 90 -20.79 37.95 -62.36
C LYS A 90 -19.57 37.99 -61.46
N ARG A 91 -19.38 39.08 -60.70
CA ARG A 91 -18.28 39.26 -59.74
C ARG A 91 -18.76 40.18 -58.62
N GLY A 92 -18.73 39.70 -57.38
CA GLY A 92 -18.96 40.56 -56.22
C GLY A 92 -17.86 41.61 -56.06
N GLN A 93 -18.14 42.65 -55.28
CA GLN A 93 -17.16 43.69 -54.95
C GLN A 93 -17.22 43.99 -53.44
N PHE A 94 -16.06 44.07 -52.81
CA PHE A 94 -15.90 44.65 -51.48
C PHE A 94 -15.50 46.13 -51.62
N CYS A 95 -16.15 47.00 -50.86
CA CYS A 95 -15.79 48.40 -50.71
C CYS A 95 -15.56 48.69 -49.23
N VAL A 96 -14.42 49.31 -48.90
CA VAL A 96 -14.12 49.76 -47.54
C VAL A 96 -14.18 51.27 -47.48
N PHE A 97 -14.90 51.79 -46.49
CA PHE A 97 -15.08 53.21 -46.24
C PHE A 97 -14.67 53.58 -44.82
N GLN A 98 -14.20 54.82 -44.63
CA GLN A 98 -14.00 55.43 -43.32
C GLN A 98 -15.11 56.44 -43.06
N LEU A 99 -15.73 56.40 -41.88
CA LEU A 99 -16.71 57.40 -41.48
C LEU A 99 -16.00 58.65 -40.97
N VAL A 100 -16.21 59.78 -41.65
CA VAL A 100 -15.64 61.07 -41.24
C VAL A 100 -16.76 61.99 -40.77
N SER A 101 -16.62 62.54 -39.56
CA SER A 101 -17.50 63.57 -39.03
C SER A 101 -16.94 64.96 -39.30
N THR A 102 -17.67 65.79 -40.04
CA THR A 102 -17.33 67.22 -40.15
C THR A 102 -17.88 68.00 -38.95
N GLU A 103 -17.31 69.19 -38.66
CA GLU A 103 -17.64 70.05 -37.49
C GLU A 103 -19.14 70.43 -37.33
N SER A 104 -20.02 70.03 -38.26
CA SER A 104 -21.45 70.35 -38.30
C SER A 104 -22.40 69.16 -38.09
N ASN A 105 -21.96 68.05 -37.47
CA ASN A 105 -22.72 66.79 -37.35
C ASN A 105 -23.17 66.21 -38.72
N ARG A 106 -22.45 66.58 -39.80
CA ARG A 106 -22.63 65.97 -41.12
C ARG A 106 -21.58 64.88 -41.30
N TYR A 107 -22.07 63.67 -41.53
CA TYR A 107 -21.25 62.49 -41.76
C TYR A 107 -21.07 62.27 -43.25
N SER A 108 -19.85 61.94 -43.67
CA SER A 108 -19.50 61.49 -45.01
C SER A 108 -18.70 60.19 -44.96
N LEU A 109 -18.71 59.45 -46.08
CA LEU A 109 -17.92 58.25 -46.26
C LEU A 109 -16.73 58.55 -47.16
N ASP A 110 -15.53 58.36 -46.64
CA ASP A 110 -14.31 58.42 -47.43
C ASP A 110 -13.98 57.02 -47.94
N HIS A 111 -13.77 56.89 -49.25
CA HIS A 111 -13.45 55.61 -49.89
C HIS A 111 -11.97 55.26 -49.69
N ILE A 112 -11.70 54.04 -49.21
CA ILE A 112 -10.33 53.55 -48.95
C ILE A 112 -9.91 52.59 -50.05
N SER A 113 -10.68 51.53 -50.27
CA SER A 113 -10.32 50.45 -51.21
C SER A 113 -11.56 49.77 -51.82
N SER A 114 -11.38 49.26 -53.03
CA SER A 114 -12.36 48.46 -53.77
C SER A 114 -11.68 47.18 -54.25
N LEU A 115 -12.20 46.02 -53.85
CA LEU A 115 -11.61 44.72 -54.14
C LEU A 115 -12.61 43.85 -54.91
N PHE A 116 -12.16 43.23 -56.01
CA PHE A 116 -12.99 42.36 -56.83
C PHE A 116 -12.88 40.91 -56.39
N CYS A 117 -14.01 40.20 -56.49
CA CYS A 117 -14.18 38.82 -56.09
C CYS A 117 -14.15 37.86 -57.30
N SER A 118 -13.71 36.62 -57.07
CA SER A 118 -13.88 35.47 -57.98
C SER A 118 -15.36 35.03 -58.06
N GLN A 119 -15.66 34.00 -58.87
CA GLN A 119 -17.02 33.47 -59.09
C GLN A 119 -17.63 32.70 -57.89
N GLU A 120 -16.89 32.61 -56.79
CA GLU A 120 -17.34 31.93 -55.57
C GLU A 120 -18.54 32.65 -54.92
N THR A 121 -19.32 31.92 -54.13
CA THR A 121 -20.50 32.48 -53.44
C THR A 121 -20.15 32.89 -52.01
N LEU A 122 -20.37 34.16 -51.66
CA LEU A 122 -20.06 34.67 -50.32
C LEU A 122 -21.08 34.19 -49.27
N VAL A 123 -20.59 33.53 -48.23
CA VAL A 123 -21.39 33.05 -47.09
C VAL A 123 -21.42 34.06 -45.97
N ASP A 124 -20.27 34.63 -45.62
CA ASP A 124 -20.14 35.68 -44.62
C ASP A 124 -18.77 36.37 -44.71
N PHE A 125 -18.63 37.53 -44.10
CA PHE A 125 -17.33 38.18 -43.95
C PHE A 125 -17.24 38.95 -42.63
N ALA A 126 -16.01 39.17 -42.17
CA ALA A 126 -15.66 39.99 -41.02
C ALA A 126 -14.62 41.04 -41.43
N LEU A 127 -14.62 42.18 -40.73
CA LEU A 127 -13.75 43.32 -41.02
C LEU A 127 -12.93 43.65 -39.78
N THR A 128 -11.63 43.86 -39.95
CA THR A 128 -10.76 44.54 -38.99
C THR A 128 -10.31 45.89 -39.56
N PRO A 129 -9.64 46.75 -38.78
CA PRO A 129 -9.13 48.02 -39.29
C PRO A 129 -8.13 47.91 -40.46
N ALA A 130 -7.50 46.75 -40.66
CA ALA A 130 -6.49 46.54 -41.71
C ALA A 130 -6.82 45.39 -42.68
N GLU A 131 -7.68 44.45 -42.28
CA GLU A 131 -7.92 43.20 -43.02
C GLU A 131 -9.42 42.92 -43.23
N ILE A 132 -9.72 42.28 -44.36
CA ILE A 132 -11.03 41.64 -44.60
C ILE A 132 -10.85 40.14 -44.54
N TRP A 133 -11.68 39.47 -43.75
CA TRP A 133 -11.79 38.02 -43.71
C TRP A 133 -13.10 37.60 -44.37
N ALA A 134 -13.05 36.71 -45.35
CA ALA A 134 -14.22 36.31 -46.12
C ALA A 134 -14.34 34.78 -46.22
N LEU A 135 -15.57 34.28 -46.03
CA LEU A 135 -15.96 32.88 -46.11
C LEU A 135 -16.83 32.66 -47.35
N TRP A 136 -16.46 31.67 -48.14
CA TRP A 136 -17.05 31.39 -49.44
C TRP A 136 -17.38 29.90 -49.62
N HIS A 137 -18.28 29.60 -50.54
CA HIS A 137 -18.40 28.27 -51.14
C HIS A 137 -17.91 28.30 -52.58
N ASN A 138 -17.08 27.31 -52.93
CA ASN A 138 -16.67 27.02 -54.30
C ASN A 138 -17.82 26.39 -55.11
N GLU A 139 -17.62 26.20 -56.42
CA GLU A 139 -18.58 25.54 -57.31
C GLU A 139 -18.96 24.12 -56.84
N GLU A 140 -18.03 23.44 -56.15
CA GLU A 140 -18.21 22.13 -55.55
C GLU A 140 -18.84 22.17 -54.14
N ASN A 141 -19.32 23.33 -53.68
CA ASN A 141 -19.81 23.57 -52.31
C ASN A 141 -18.78 23.36 -51.18
N GLN A 142 -17.50 23.30 -51.50
CA GLN A 142 -16.43 23.26 -50.49
C GLN A 142 -16.22 24.63 -49.84
N THR A 143 -15.84 24.63 -48.56
CA THR A 143 -15.67 25.83 -47.75
C THR A 143 -14.30 26.46 -47.99
N VAL A 144 -14.26 27.72 -48.40
CA VAL A 144 -13.01 28.45 -48.62
C VAL A 144 -12.99 29.71 -47.76
N VAL A 145 -11.91 29.89 -47.00
CA VAL A 145 -11.67 31.08 -46.19
C VAL A 145 -10.45 31.80 -46.76
N LYS A 146 -10.61 33.09 -47.00
CA LYS A 146 -9.56 33.96 -47.53
C LYS A 146 -9.50 35.24 -46.70
N TYR A 147 -8.30 35.81 -46.57
CA TYR A 147 -8.12 37.13 -45.98
C TYR A 147 -7.26 38.01 -46.87
N ILE A 148 -7.42 39.33 -46.73
CA ILE A 148 -6.66 40.31 -47.49
C ILE A 148 -6.42 41.55 -46.62
N ASN A 149 -5.16 42.00 -46.59
CA ASN A 149 -4.81 43.31 -46.03
C ASN A 149 -5.07 44.38 -47.09
N PHE A 150 -6.04 45.26 -46.87
CA PHE A 150 -6.45 46.23 -47.87
C PHE A 150 -5.67 47.54 -47.86
N GLU A 151 -4.78 47.74 -46.87
CA GLU A 151 -3.90 48.92 -46.78
C GLU A 151 -2.56 48.68 -47.48
N GLN A 152 -1.98 47.49 -47.30
CA GLN A 152 -0.62 47.15 -47.78
C GLN A 152 -0.61 46.41 -49.12
N ASN A 153 -1.71 45.75 -49.50
CA ASN A 153 -1.74 44.90 -50.69
C ASN A 153 -2.11 45.66 -51.96
N VAL A 154 -1.10 46.20 -52.66
CA VAL A 154 -1.26 46.89 -53.95
C VAL A 154 -1.69 45.93 -55.07
N ALA A 155 -1.40 44.62 -54.94
CA ALA A 155 -1.71 43.61 -55.95
C ALA A 155 -3.15 43.07 -55.86
N GLY A 156 -3.86 43.32 -54.76
CA GLY A 156 -5.25 42.85 -54.56
C GLY A 156 -5.37 41.33 -54.42
N GLN A 157 -4.31 40.65 -54.00
CA GLN A 157 -4.26 39.19 -53.89
C GLN A 157 -4.85 38.69 -52.57
N TRP A 158 -5.65 37.64 -52.61
CA TRP A 158 -6.24 37.05 -51.42
C TRP A 158 -5.35 35.93 -50.86
N ASN A 159 -5.04 36.00 -49.57
CA ASN A 159 -4.32 34.94 -48.87
C ASN A 159 -5.31 33.84 -48.48
N GLN A 160 -5.04 32.61 -48.90
CA GLN A 160 -5.89 31.46 -48.61
C GLN A 160 -5.55 30.84 -47.26
N VAL A 161 -6.58 30.45 -46.51
CA VAL A 161 -6.44 29.69 -45.27
C VAL A 161 -6.54 28.20 -45.59
N PHE A 162 -5.60 27.41 -45.07
CA PHE A 162 -5.63 25.96 -45.18
C PHE A 162 -6.74 25.39 -44.29
N MET A 163 -7.76 24.82 -44.93
CA MET A 163 -8.87 24.19 -44.24
C MET A 163 -8.53 22.73 -43.95
N GLN A 164 -8.92 22.24 -42.77
CA GLN A 164 -8.78 20.82 -42.47
C GLN A 164 -9.70 20.01 -43.40
N PRO A 165 -9.18 19.03 -44.16
CA PRO A 165 -9.99 18.20 -45.04
C PRO A 165 -10.95 17.33 -44.22
N LEU A 166 -12.03 16.91 -44.86
CA LEU A 166 -12.91 15.89 -44.33
C LEU A 166 -12.17 14.53 -44.27
N PRO A 167 -12.64 13.57 -43.46
CA PRO A 167 -12.13 12.20 -43.51
C PRO A 167 -12.23 11.63 -44.94
N GLU A 168 -11.33 10.71 -45.29
CA GLU A 168 -11.28 10.09 -46.62
C GLU A 168 -12.56 9.29 -46.92
N GLU A 169 -12.93 9.15 -48.19
CA GLU A 169 -14.18 8.45 -48.56
C GLU A 169 -14.11 6.94 -48.27
N GLU A 170 -12.92 6.34 -48.36
CA GLU A 170 -12.70 4.91 -48.17
C GLU A 170 -11.57 4.65 -47.16
N VAL A 171 -11.73 3.60 -46.35
CA VAL A 171 -10.70 3.12 -45.43
C VAL A 171 -10.07 1.86 -46.01
N THR A 172 -8.77 1.92 -46.31
CA THR A 172 -8.02 0.77 -46.83
C THR A 172 -7.71 -0.21 -45.70
N VAL A 173 -8.37 -1.38 -45.72
CA VAL A 173 -8.10 -2.47 -44.78
C VAL A 173 -7.25 -3.53 -45.47
N ARG A 174 -6.07 -3.83 -44.94
CA ARG A 174 -5.22 -4.89 -45.45
C ARG A 174 -5.71 -6.26 -44.99
N HIS A 175 -5.41 -7.32 -45.74
CA HIS A 175 -5.78 -8.69 -45.38
C HIS A 175 -5.13 -9.22 -44.08
N ASP A 176 -4.06 -8.58 -43.60
CA ASP A 176 -3.37 -8.94 -42.35
C ASP A 176 -3.96 -8.28 -41.09
N GLN A 177 -4.99 -7.44 -41.24
CA GLN A 177 -5.64 -6.71 -40.14
C GLN A 177 -7.09 -7.16 -39.94
N ASP A 178 -7.57 -7.10 -38.69
CA ASP A 178 -8.99 -7.25 -38.38
C ASP A 178 -9.73 -5.99 -38.85
N PRO A 179 -10.65 -6.07 -39.83
CA PRO A 179 -11.41 -4.90 -40.30
C PRO A 179 -12.09 -4.16 -39.15
N ARG A 180 -12.63 -4.90 -38.18
CA ARG A 180 -13.32 -4.32 -37.04
C ARG A 180 -12.42 -3.39 -36.24
N GLU A 181 -11.20 -3.83 -35.90
CA GLU A 181 -10.26 -3.02 -35.13
C GLU A 181 -9.82 -1.79 -35.92
N THR A 182 -9.49 -1.94 -37.20
CA THR A 182 -9.08 -0.83 -38.08
C THR A 182 -10.18 0.23 -38.20
N TYR A 183 -11.43 -0.16 -38.46
CA TYR A 183 -12.54 0.80 -38.55
C TYR A 183 -12.86 1.46 -37.22
N LEU A 184 -12.81 0.72 -36.10
CA LEU A 184 -13.03 1.29 -34.78
C LEU A 184 -11.94 2.30 -34.41
N GLU A 185 -10.67 1.98 -34.64
CA GLU A 185 -9.57 2.92 -34.41
C GLU A 185 -9.72 4.16 -35.28
N TYR A 186 -10.10 4.00 -36.55
CA TYR A 186 -10.25 5.12 -37.48
C TYR A 186 -11.44 6.03 -37.13
N ILE A 187 -12.62 5.46 -36.82
CA ILE A 187 -13.84 6.22 -36.48
C ILE A 187 -13.67 6.96 -35.15
N PHE A 188 -13.07 6.30 -34.16
CA PHE A 188 -12.91 6.84 -32.80
C PHE A 188 -11.61 7.63 -32.60
N MET A 189 -10.81 7.78 -33.66
CA MET A 189 -9.63 8.65 -33.64
C MET A 189 -10.05 10.10 -33.31
N PRO A 190 -9.39 10.76 -32.33
CA PRO A 190 -9.79 12.07 -31.87
C PRO A 190 -9.76 13.09 -33.01
N GLY A 191 -10.82 13.89 -33.11
CA GLY A 191 -10.92 14.98 -34.08
C GLY A 191 -11.36 14.59 -35.50
N ARG A 192 -11.57 13.30 -35.81
CA ARG A 192 -12.12 12.84 -37.10
C ARG A 192 -13.64 13.02 -37.18
N PHE A 193 -14.36 12.36 -36.27
CA PHE A 193 -15.82 12.41 -36.19
C PHE A 193 -16.28 13.08 -34.89
N THR A 194 -17.36 13.85 -34.99
CA THR A 194 -18.04 14.38 -33.79
C THR A 194 -18.88 13.28 -33.14
N SER A 195 -18.97 13.28 -31.80
CA SER A 195 -19.83 12.32 -31.06
C SER A 195 -21.28 12.36 -31.58
N ALA A 196 -21.79 13.55 -31.89
CA ALA A 196 -23.12 13.74 -32.48
C ALA A 196 -23.28 13.10 -33.88
N ALA A 197 -22.21 13.01 -34.68
CA ALA A 197 -22.26 12.31 -35.98
C ALA A 197 -22.37 10.80 -35.78
N ILE A 198 -21.55 10.24 -34.88
CA ILE A 198 -21.53 8.79 -34.59
C ILE A 198 -22.85 8.35 -33.95
N GLN A 199 -23.38 9.10 -32.98
CA GLN A 199 -24.67 8.81 -32.35
C GLN A 199 -25.82 8.81 -33.36
N LYS A 200 -25.86 9.78 -34.29
CA LYS A 200 -26.88 9.80 -35.34
C LYS A 200 -26.73 8.67 -36.34
N ALA A 201 -25.50 8.32 -36.72
CA ALA A 201 -25.23 7.16 -37.57
C ALA A 201 -25.72 5.87 -36.87
N LEU A 202 -25.42 5.70 -35.58
CA LEU A 202 -25.84 4.56 -34.77
C LEU A 202 -27.37 4.44 -34.66
N GLN A 203 -28.08 5.55 -34.40
CA GLN A 203 -29.54 5.57 -34.29
C GLN A 203 -30.23 5.05 -35.56
N ILE A 204 -29.71 5.44 -36.72
CA ILE A 204 -30.27 5.06 -38.02
C ILE A 204 -29.87 3.64 -38.40
N PHE A 205 -28.62 3.26 -38.13
CA PHE A 205 -28.11 1.92 -38.41
C PHE A 205 -28.85 0.86 -37.57
N SER A 206 -29.15 1.14 -36.30
CA SER A 206 -29.84 0.21 -35.39
C SER A 206 -31.38 0.21 -35.48
N GLN A 207 -31.98 0.97 -36.40
CA GLN A 207 -33.44 1.19 -36.52
C GLN A 207 -34.14 1.54 -35.18
N GLY A 208 -33.38 2.12 -34.24
CA GLY A 208 -33.83 2.37 -32.87
C GLY A 208 -34.71 3.61 -32.76
N THR A 209 -35.77 3.54 -31.94
CA THR A 209 -36.50 4.73 -31.47
C THR A 209 -35.57 5.72 -30.78
N GLU A 210 -35.75 7.03 -31.01
CA GLU A 210 -35.01 8.13 -30.38
C GLU A 210 -34.78 7.89 -28.88
N ARG A 211 -33.60 7.36 -28.53
CA ARG A 211 -33.07 7.38 -27.18
C ARG A 211 -31.91 8.36 -27.21
N ASP A 212 -32.11 9.55 -26.68
CA ASP A 212 -31.03 10.48 -26.36
C ASP A 212 -30.26 9.87 -25.18
N LEU A 213 -29.29 9.03 -25.50
CA LEU A 213 -28.34 8.51 -24.53
C LEU A 213 -27.10 9.39 -24.63
N ASP A 214 -26.86 10.20 -23.60
CA ASP A 214 -25.56 10.81 -23.35
C ASP A 214 -24.58 9.68 -22.95
N LEU A 215 -24.20 8.86 -23.93
CA LEU A 215 -23.26 7.75 -23.74
C LEU A 215 -21.83 8.29 -23.61
N THR A 216 -21.05 7.64 -22.76
CA THR A 216 -19.60 7.82 -22.75
C THR A 216 -18.98 7.29 -24.05
N TRP A 217 -17.76 7.70 -24.38
CA TRP A 217 -17.09 7.25 -25.61
C TRP A 217 -16.85 5.74 -25.66
N ASP A 218 -16.55 5.12 -24.51
CA ASP A 218 -16.37 3.67 -24.41
C ASP A 218 -17.68 2.89 -24.54
N GLU A 219 -18.77 3.40 -23.98
CA GLU A 219 -20.10 2.85 -24.18
C GLU A 219 -20.55 3.00 -25.63
N LEU A 220 -20.28 4.16 -26.25
CA LEU A 220 -20.56 4.41 -27.66
C LEU A 220 -19.78 3.42 -28.55
N LYS A 221 -18.50 3.17 -28.24
CA LYS A 221 -17.68 2.17 -28.96
C LYS A 221 -18.31 0.78 -28.85
N LYS A 222 -18.74 0.37 -27.66
CA LYS A 222 -19.41 -0.92 -27.42
C LYS A 222 -20.74 -1.03 -28.16
N GLU A 223 -21.59 -0.02 -28.08
CA GLU A 223 -22.89 -0.01 -28.77
C GLU A 223 -22.73 -0.04 -30.30
N VAL A 224 -21.75 0.69 -30.85
CA VAL A 224 -21.41 0.60 -32.29
C VAL A 224 -20.96 -0.81 -32.66
N THR A 225 -20.07 -1.43 -31.87
CA THR A 225 -19.66 -2.82 -32.13
C THR A 225 -20.84 -3.77 -32.10
N LEU A 226 -21.72 -3.67 -31.11
CA LEU A 226 -22.89 -4.52 -30.98
C LEU A 226 -23.87 -4.33 -32.12
N ALA A 227 -24.09 -3.08 -32.57
CA ALA A 227 -24.98 -2.79 -33.68
C ALA A 227 -24.46 -3.39 -35.00
N VAL A 228 -23.19 -3.16 -35.34
CA VAL A 228 -22.59 -3.71 -36.57
C VAL A 228 -22.51 -5.24 -36.50
N GLU A 229 -22.13 -5.81 -35.35
CA GLU A 229 -22.13 -7.26 -35.17
C GLU A 229 -23.54 -7.85 -35.26
N SER A 230 -24.58 -7.20 -34.74
CA SER A 230 -25.95 -7.72 -34.81
C SER A 230 -26.48 -7.79 -36.23
N GLU A 231 -26.23 -6.76 -37.05
CA GLU A 231 -26.57 -6.73 -38.48
C GLU A 231 -25.75 -7.77 -39.25
N PHE A 232 -24.45 -7.90 -38.93
CA PHE A 232 -23.58 -8.92 -39.49
C PHE A 232 -24.12 -10.34 -39.21
N HIS A 233 -24.41 -10.68 -37.95
CA HIS A 233 -24.94 -12.00 -37.57
C HIS A 233 -26.31 -12.29 -38.21
N SER A 234 -27.12 -11.27 -38.48
CA SER A 234 -28.40 -11.45 -39.18
C SER A 234 -28.24 -11.84 -40.65
N SER A 235 -27.12 -11.47 -41.27
CA SER A 235 -26.81 -11.72 -42.68
C SER A 235 -26.09 -13.04 -42.95
N VAL A 236 -25.42 -13.62 -41.95
CA VAL A 236 -24.75 -14.92 -42.06
C VAL A 236 -25.78 -16.03 -41.97
N THR A 237 -26.40 -16.37 -43.11
CA THR A 237 -27.42 -17.43 -43.19
C THR A 237 -26.83 -18.84 -43.36
N GLU A 238 -25.52 -18.96 -43.65
CA GLU A 238 -24.84 -20.22 -43.92
C GLU A 238 -23.94 -20.66 -42.76
N TYR A 239 -24.05 -21.92 -42.34
CA TYR A 239 -23.29 -22.48 -41.21
C TYR A 239 -21.78 -22.65 -41.46
N GLU A 240 -21.31 -22.50 -42.71
CA GLU A 240 -19.91 -22.60 -43.11
C GLU A 240 -19.53 -21.43 -44.05
N CYS A 241 -19.21 -20.27 -43.49
CA CYS A 241 -18.69 -19.13 -44.25
C CYS A 241 -17.17 -19.28 -44.40
N SER A 242 -16.63 -19.10 -45.61
CA SER A 242 -15.17 -19.11 -45.80
C SER A 242 -14.53 -17.90 -45.10
N PRO A 243 -13.26 -17.98 -44.64
CA PRO A 243 -12.63 -16.86 -43.95
C PRO A 243 -12.49 -15.61 -44.83
N GLU A 244 -12.39 -15.78 -46.16
CA GLU A 244 -12.34 -14.68 -47.13
C GLU A 244 -13.70 -13.99 -47.28
N GLU A 245 -14.79 -14.76 -47.40
CA GLU A 245 -16.16 -14.21 -47.44
C GLU A 245 -16.53 -13.54 -46.12
N PHE A 246 -16.12 -14.12 -44.99
CA PHE A 246 -16.31 -13.53 -43.66
C PHE A 246 -15.62 -12.17 -43.56
N TRP A 247 -14.36 -12.08 -44.00
CA TRP A 247 -13.59 -10.84 -44.01
C TRP A 247 -14.22 -9.78 -44.94
N GLN A 248 -14.63 -10.18 -46.15
CA GLN A 248 -15.28 -9.28 -47.10
C GLN A 248 -16.61 -8.72 -46.57
N LEU A 249 -17.44 -9.58 -45.96
CA LEU A 249 -18.69 -9.15 -45.33
C LEU A 249 -18.43 -8.17 -44.19
N GLN A 250 -17.43 -8.44 -43.33
CA GLN A 250 -17.06 -7.48 -42.28
C GLN A 250 -16.66 -6.12 -42.84
N VAL A 251 -15.81 -6.07 -43.86
CA VAL A 251 -15.43 -4.81 -44.54
C VAL A 251 -16.66 -4.11 -45.14
N GLU A 252 -17.60 -4.86 -45.72
CA GLU A 252 -18.82 -4.29 -46.29
C GLU A 252 -19.72 -3.64 -45.22
N PHE A 253 -19.95 -4.29 -44.08
CA PHE A 253 -20.78 -3.73 -43.01
C PHE A 253 -20.12 -2.54 -42.31
N TRP A 254 -18.82 -2.63 -42.04
CA TRP A 254 -18.08 -1.51 -41.43
C TRP A 254 -17.96 -0.31 -42.38
N SER A 255 -17.74 -0.52 -43.68
CA SER A 255 -17.73 0.56 -44.67
C SER A 255 -19.11 1.24 -44.81
N LYS A 256 -20.21 0.48 -44.74
CA LYS A 256 -21.58 1.07 -44.68
C LYS A 256 -21.77 1.97 -43.47
N PHE A 257 -21.38 1.50 -42.28
CA PHE A 257 -21.49 2.31 -41.06
C PHE A 257 -20.58 3.56 -41.13
N TYR A 258 -19.36 3.40 -41.66
CA TYR A 258 -18.43 4.50 -41.90
C TYR A 258 -19.02 5.56 -42.84
N ALA A 259 -19.58 5.15 -43.97
CA ALA A 259 -20.22 6.06 -44.93
C ALA A 259 -21.37 6.86 -44.30
N CYS A 260 -22.16 6.23 -43.41
CA CYS A 260 -23.17 6.94 -42.63
C CYS A 260 -22.54 8.02 -41.73
N CYS A 261 -21.46 7.69 -41.02
CA CYS A 261 -20.74 8.66 -40.19
C CYS A 261 -20.22 9.85 -41.02
N LEU A 262 -19.63 9.58 -42.19
CA LEU A 262 -19.12 10.58 -43.11
C LEU A 262 -20.21 11.54 -43.59
N GLN A 263 -21.34 11.00 -44.05
CA GLN A 263 -22.47 11.81 -44.54
C GLN A 263 -23.00 12.77 -43.46
N TYR A 264 -23.08 12.34 -42.20
CA TYR A 264 -23.51 13.21 -41.11
C TYR A 264 -22.44 14.22 -40.72
N GLN A 265 -21.18 13.83 -40.74
CA GLN A 265 -20.07 14.74 -40.48
C GLN A 265 -19.99 15.86 -41.52
N GLU A 266 -20.21 15.55 -42.81
CA GLU A 266 -20.34 16.55 -43.88
C GLU A 266 -21.50 17.52 -43.66
N ALA A 267 -22.64 17.02 -43.22
CA ALA A 267 -23.79 17.87 -42.91
C ALA A 267 -23.50 18.81 -41.72
N LEU A 268 -22.72 18.35 -40.73
CA LEU A 268 -22.31 19.12 -39.56
C LEU A 268 -21.14 20.08 -39.83
N SER A 269 -20.30 19.79 -40.82
CA SER A 269 -19.14 20.61 -41.18
C SER A 269 -19.49 21.85 -42.01
N ARG A 270 -20.73 21.95 -42.51
CA ARG A 270 -21.23 23.11 -43.27
C ARG A 270 -21.05 24.41 -42.47
N PRO A 271 -20.43 25.45 -43.04
CA PRO A 271 -20.14 26.69 -42.34
C PRO A 271 -21.36 27.58 -42.36
N LEU A 272 -21.62 28.25 -41.23
CA LEU A 272 -22.78 29.13 -41.05
C LEU A 272 -22.36 30.60 -41.02
N ALA A 273 -21.27 30.91 -40.31
CA ALA A 273 -20.83 32.28 -40.12
C ALA A 273 -19.33 32.36 -39.79
N LEU A 274 -18.76 33.53 -40.01
CA LEU A 274 -17.41 33.88 -39.59
C LEU A 274 -17.48 34.93 -38.48
N HIS A 275 -16.85 34.68 -37.34
CA HIS A 275 -16.82 35.60 -36.23
C HIS A 275 -15.38 36.00 -35.89
N LEU A 276 -15.15 37.30 -35.73
CA LEU A 276 -13.88 37.87 -35.33
C LEU A 276 -14.07 38.61 -34.02
N ASN A 277 -13.28 38.25 -33.01
CA ASN A 277 -13.31 38.97 -31.74
C ASN A 277 -12.40 40.20 -31.81
N PRO A 278 -12.93 41.43 -31.73
CA PRO A 278 -12.14 42.65 -31.90
C PRO A 278 -11.11 42.90 -30.79
N TYR A 279 -11.28 42.25 -29.62
CA TYR A 279 -10.35 42.41 -28.51
C TYR A 279 -9.14 41.47 -28.58
N THR A 280 -9.33 40.30 -29.20
CA THR A 280 -8.28 39.27 -29.27
C THR A 280 -7.79 38.99 -30.68
N ASN A 281 -8.42 39.56 -31.72
CA ASN A 281 -8.25 39.20 -33.13
C ASN A 281 -8.38 37.69 -33.40
N MET A 282 -9.09 36.96 -32.54
CA MET A 282 -9.36 35.54 -32.75
C MET A 282 -10.42 35.38 -33.82
N VAL A 283 -10.09 34.62 -34.86
CA VAL A 283 -11.02 34.28 -35.94
C VAL A 283 -11.59 32.88 -35.70
N CYS A 284 -12.91 32.81 -35.60
CA CYS A 284 -13.67 31.59 -35.37
C CYS A 284 -14.63 31.36 -36.54
N LEU A 285 -14.57 30.16 -37.12
CA LEU A 285 -15.52 29.66 -38.10
C LEU A 285 -16.58 28.83 -37.39
N LEU A 286 -17.83 29.27 -37.47
CA LEU A 286 -18.96 28.59 -36.88
C LEU A 286 -19.56 27.62 -37.91
N LYS A 287 -19.49 26.33 -37.62
CA LYS A 287 -20.11 25.26 -38.42
C LYS A 287 -21.37 24.76 -37.73
N LYS A 288 -22.20 23.99 -38.43
CA LYS A 288 -23.48 23.49 -37.90
C LYS A 288 -23.31 22.61 -36.64
N GLY A 289 -22.25 21.81 -36.57
CA GLY A 289 -21.99 20.89 -35.44
C GLY A 289 -20.67 21.11 -34.70
N SER A 290 -19.82 22.05 -35.14
CA SER A 290 -18.50 22.27 -34.53
C SER A 290 -18.04 23.72 -34.68
N LEU A 291 -17.04 24.08 -33.87
CA LEU A 291 -16.33 25.36 -33.97
C LEU A 291 -14.93 25.09 -34.50
N SER A 292 -14.46 25.91 -35.44
CA SER A 292 -13.08 25.84 -35.94
C SER A 292 -12.38 27.17 -35.66
N PHE A 293 -11.18 27.11 -35.08
CA PHE A 293 -10.36 28.27 -34.79
C PHE A 293 -9.20 28.35 -35.78
N LEU A 294 -8.90 29.55 -36.25
CA LEU A 294 -7.77 29.77 -37.15
C LEU A 294 -6.48 29.98 -36.35
N MET A 295 -5.40 29.40 -36.86
CA MET A 295 -4.08 29.35 -36.25
C MET A 295 -3.06 29.88 -37.25
N PRO A 296 -2.07 30.68 -36.83
CA PRO A 296 -0.93 31.03 -37.68
C PRO A 296 -0.14 29.76 -38.05
N CYS A 297 0.30 29.68 -39.29
CA CYS A 297 1.13 28.59 -39.80
C CYS A 297 2.60 28.94 -39.63
N SER A 298 3.44 27.97 -39.26
CA SER A 298 4.89 28.19 -39.32
C SER A 298 5.35 28.28 -40.78
N MET A 299 6.47 28.96 -41.05
CA MET A 299 6.93 29.19 -42.42
C MET A 299 7.20 27.88 -43.17
N VAL A 300 7.86 26.90 -42.53
CA VAL A 300 8.15 25.59 -43.13
C VAL A 300 6.84 24.86 -43.50
N ASP A 301 5.86 24.88 -42.60
CA ASP A 301 4.56 24.24 -42.85
C ASP A 301 3.78 24.98 -43.95
N HIS A 302 3.86 26.32 -43.98
CA HIS A 302 3.23 27.15 -45.00
C HIS A 302 3.81 26.85 -46.39
N LEU A 303 5.13 26.81 -46.52
CA LEU A 303 5.80 26.50 -47.78
C LEU A 303 5.43 25.12 -48.31
N TYR A 304 5.30 24.11 -47.45
CA TYR A 304 4.90 22.76 -47.87
C TYR A 304 3.45 22.71 -48.36
N LEU A 305 2.52 23.38 -47.67
CA LEU A 305 1.08 23.34 -47.96
C LEU A 305 0.61 24.22 -49.15
N LEU A 306 1.36 25.25 -49.55
CA LEU A 306 0.99 26.15 -50.66
C LEU A 306 0.82 25.41 -52.00
N SER A 307 -0.11 25.83 -52.87
CA SER A 307 -0.16 25.35 -54.26
C SER A 307 0.81 26.14 -55.16
N ASN A 308 1.36 25.48 -56.20
CA ASN A 308 2.52 25.90 -57.01
C ASN A 308 2.44 27.27 -57.74
N GLU A 309 1.40 28.08 -57.60
CA GLU A 309 1.19 29.25 -58.47
C GLU A 309 1.59 30.62 -57.90
N HIS A 310 1.87 30.76 -56.59
CA HIS A 310 2.15 32.07 -55.98
C HIS A 310 3.43 32.04 -55.13
N LEU A 311 4.56 32.16 -55.83
CA LEU A 311 5.90 32.19 -55.26
C LEU A 311 6.21 33.56 -54.66
N LEU A 312 6.35 33.59 -53.32
CA LEU A 312 7.03 34.59 -52.49
C LEU A 312 6.51 36.03 -52.64
N THR A 313 5.70 36.48 -51.68
CA THR A 313 5.58 37.92 -51.42
C THR A 313 6.95 38.46 -50.97
N GLU A 314 7.28 39.71 -51.30
CA GLU A 314 8.57 40.35 -50.95
C GLU A 314 8.89 40.30 -49.44
N ASP A 315 7.90 40.04 -48.59
CA ASP A 315 8.04 39.89 -47.13
C ASP A 315 8.70 38.56 -46.69
N ASP A 316 8.65 37.49 -47.49
CA ASP A 316 9.26 36.19 -47.16
C ASP A 316 10.80 36.22 -47.29
N ALA A 317 11.32 37.22 -48.01
CA ALA A 317 12.75 37.46 -48.18
C ALA A 317 13.41 38.14 -46.97
N ALA A 318 12.64 38.60 -45.98
CA ALA A 318 13.17 39.24 -44.78
C ALA A 318 13.67 38.26 -43.70
N ILE A 319 13.36 36.97 -43.82
CA ILE A 319 13.60 35.96 -42.77
C ILE A 319 14.88 35.14 -43.04
N PHE A 320 15.14 34.81 -44.30
CA PHE A 320 16.43 34.29 -44.69
C PHE A 320 17.30 35.49 -45.04
N ASP A 321 18.34 35.76 -44.25
CA ASP A 321 19.31 36.85 -44.48
C ASP A 321 19.91 36.85 -45.91
N ASP A 322 19.71 35.77 -46.69
CA ASP A 322 20.11 35.59 -48.07
C ASP A 322 18.93 35.20 -49.00
N LEU A 323 18.69 36.03 -50.02
CA LEU A 323 17.67 35.86 -51.05
C LEU A 323 17.92 34.66 -51.97
N GLU A 324 19.18 34.20 -52.07
CA GLU A 324 19.52 33.01 -52.85
C GLU A 324 19.16 31.73 -52.09
N MET A 325 19.34 31.72 -50.76
CA MET A 325 18.98 30.60 -49.90
C MET A 325 17.48 30.36 -49.82
N SER A 326 16.68 31.43 -49.77
CA SER A 326 15.22 31.30 -49.76
C SER A 326 14.71 30.64 -51.05
N ARG A 327 15.32 30.94 -52.20
CA ARG A 327 14.99 30.28 -53.48
C ARG A 327 15.34 28.80 -53.47
N ASP A 328 16.54 28.44 -53.00
CA ASP A 328 16.98 27.05 -52.90
C ASP A 328 16.06 26.23 -51.98
N VAL A 329 15.64 26.77 -50.83
CA VAL A 329 14.69 26.12 -49.90
C VAL A 329 13.31 25.95 -50.55
N VAL A 330 12.82 26.93 -51.28
CA VAL A 330 11.51 26.84 -51.94
C VAL A 330 11.52 25.79 -53.06
N CYS A 331 12.57 25.75 -53.90
CA CYS A 331 12.72 24.71 -54.91
C CYS A 331 12.82 23.32 -54.27
N LEU A 332 13.54 23.20 -53.14
CA LEU A 332 13.61 21.96 -52.37
C LEU A 332 12.23 21.50 -51.88
N VAL A 333 11.44 22.40 -51.28
CA VAL A 333 10.09 22.09 -50.79
C VAL A 333 9.15 21.69 -51.93
N GLN A 334 9.31 22.28 -53.11
CA GLN A 334 8.57 21.84 -54.30
C GLN A 334 8.93 20.40 -54.70
N CYS A 335 10.21 20.00 -54.63
CA CYS A 335 10.60 18.61 -54.85
C CYS A 335 9.96 17.68 -53.81
N LEU A 336 9.94 18.08 -52.53
CA LEU A 336 9.29 17.32 -51.46
C LEU A 336 7.79 17.15 -51.72
N ARG A 337 7.11 18.17 -52.24
CA ARG A 337 5.68 18.08 -52.56
C ARG A 337 5.41 17.12 -53.71
N LEU A 338 6.21 17.16 -54.78
CA LEU A 338 6.08 16.22 -55.90
C LEU A 338 6.22 14.77 -55.41
N ILE A 339 7.16 14.53 -54.48
CA ILE A 339 7.29 13.22 -53.81
C ILE A 339 6.03 12.93 -52.99
N GLY A 340 5.60 13.86 -52.15
CA GLY A 340 4.41 13.70 -51.30
C GLY A 340 3.13 13.37 -52.07
N GLU A 341 2.92 13.99 -53.23
CA GLU A 341 1.78 13.76 -54.14
C GLU A 341 1.86 12.40 -54.85
N SER A 342 3.07 11.88 -55.10
CA SER A 342 3.30 10.58 -55.75
C SER A 342 3.17 9.37 -54.81
N ILE A 343 3.14 9.58 -53.49
CA ILE A 343 3.11 8.50 -52.50
C ILE A 343 1.69 7.92 -52.38
N SER A 344 1.56 6.62 -52.59
CA SER A 344 0.31 5.88 -52.37
C SER A 344 0.03 5.65 -50.88
N MET A 345 -1.21 5.33 -50.54
CA MET A 345 -1.60 4.99 -49.16
C MET A 345 -0.84 3.78 -48.62
N ASP A 346 -0.55 2.78 -49.47
CA ASP A 346 0.24 1.61 -49.10
C ASP A 346 1.68 2.00 -48.74
N MET A 347 2.31 2.88 -49.52
CA MET A 347 3.65 3.40 -49.24
C MET A 347 3.69 4.24 -47.97
N ALA A 348 2.67 5.07 -47.72
CA ALA A 348 2.56 5.83 -46.48
C ALA A 348 2.44 4.91 -45.25
N PHE A 349 1.64 3.85 -45.36
CA PHE A 349 1.48 2.84 -44.33
C PHE A 349 2.77 2.06 -44.07
N LEU A 350 3.57 1.74 -45.09
CA LEU A 350 4.88 1.10 -44.92
C LEU A 350 5.81 1.91 -44.00
N MET A 351 5.85 3.24 -44.18
CA MET A 351 6.62 4.13 -43.30
C MET A 351 6.08 4.13 -41.87
N GLU A 352 4.76 4.24 -41.69
CA GLU A 352 4.13 4.23 -40.36
C GLU A 352 4.36 2.89 -39.62
N MET A 353 4.30 1.78 -40.34
CA MET A 353 4.58 0.45 -39.80
C MET A 353 6.05 0.25 -39.45
N ALA A 354 6.97 0.82 -40.23
CA ALA A 354 8.38 0.80 -39.89
C ALA A 354 8.62 1.53 -38.55
N CYS A 355 7.99 2.70 -38.37
CA CYS A 355 8.07 3.47 -37.13
C CYS A 355 7.47 2.70 -35.93
N SER A 356 6.26 2.13 -36.09
CA SER A 356 5.58 1.41 -35.00
C SER A 356 6.31 0.13 -34.59
N ARG A 357 6.89 -0.60 -35.55
CA ARG A 357 7.67 -1.83 -35.34
C ARG A 357 9.15 -1.58 -35.05
N LEU A 358 9.56 -0.33 -34.84
CA LEU A 358 10.93 0.05 -34.48
C LEU A 358 11.98 -0.38 -35.52
N GLN A 359 11.59 -0.42 -36.79
CA GLN A 359 12.52 -0.60 -37.90
C GLN A 359 13.15 0.74 -38.27
N PRO A 360 14.41 0.77 -38.74
CA PRO A 360 15.04 2.02 -39.14
C PRO A 360 14.27 2.65 -40.31
N PRO A 361 13.78 3.90 -40.18
CA PRO A 361 12.95 4.56 -41.21
C PRO A 361 13.71 4.75 -42.53
N GLU A 362 15.04 4.77 -42.45
CA GLU A 362 15.96 4.83 -43.60
C GLU A 362 15.71 3.69 -44.60
N LYS A 363 15.47 2.46 -44.11
CA LYS A 363 15.20 1.29 -44.95
C LYS A 363 13.80 1.31 -45.55
N ALA A 364 12.83 1.84 -44.80
CA ALA A 364 11.48 2.01 -45.31
C ALA A 364 11.44 3.07 -46.42
N ALA A 365 12.17 4.18 -46.25
CA ALA A 365 12.33 5.21 -47.28
C ALA A 365 13.00 4.64 -48.55
N GLU A 366 13.99 3.74 -48.40
CA GLU A 366 14.61 3.07 -49.53
C GLU A 366 13.63 2.16 -50.30
N GLN A 367 12.81 1.38 -49.59
CA GLN A 367 11.77 0.54 -50.20
C GLN A 367 10.70 1.38 -50.91
N ILE A 368 10.23 2.46 -50.26
CA ILE A 368 9.26 3.37 -50.89
C ILE A 368 9.87 4.01 -52.14
N LEU A 369 11.15 4.37 -52.12
CA LEU A 369 11.83 4.90 -53.31
C LEU A 369 11.91 3.85 -54.44
N GLU A 370 12.17 2.58 -54.13
CA GLU A 370 12.12 1.50 -55.13
C GLU A 370 10.73 1.35 -55.74
N ASP A 371 9.69 1.39 -54.91
CA ASP A 371 8.31 1.28 -55.35
C ASP A 371 7.87 2.51 -56.17
N LEU A 372 8.33 3.71 -55.81
CA LEU A 372 8.09 4.94 -56.57
C LEU A 372 8.75 4.87 -57.96
N ILE A 373 10.01 4.41 -58.03
CA ILE A 373 10.71 4.24 -59.31
C ILE A 373 10.03 3.15 -60.17
N ALA A 374 9.56 2.07 -59.55
CA ALA A 374 8.86 1.00 -60.26
C ALA A 374 7.49 1.44 -60.81
N ASN A 375 6.81 2.35 -60.11
CA ASN A 375 5.46 2.83 -60.43
C ASN A 375 5.43 4.22 -61.07
N ASP A 376 6.56 4.77 -61.54
CA ASP A 376 6.63 6.12 -62.13
C ASP A 376 5.96 6.19 -63.51
N THR A 377 4.65 6.37 -63.52
CA THR A 377 3.85 6.49 -64.75
C THR A 377 3.80 7.90 -65.32
N GLU A 378 4.16 8.92 -64.54
CA GLU A 378 3.98 10.35 -64.86
C GLU A 378 5.30 11.11 -65.08
N ASN A 379 6.45 10.41 -65.14
CA ASN A 379 7.80 11.01 -65.22
C ASN A 379 8.10 11.98 -64.07
N VAL A 380 7.53 11.73 -62.88
CA VAL A 380 7.71 12.59 -61.70
C VAL A 380 9.17 12.65 -61.29
N MET A 381 9.91 11.54 -61.51
CA MET A 381 11.34 11.48 -61.20
C MET A 381 12.18 12.38 -62.10
N GLU A 382 11.80 12.57 -63.36
CA GLU A 382 12.46 13.53 -64.27
C GLU A 382 12.18 14.98 -63.82
N ASP A 383 10.95 15.27 -63.42
CA ASP A 383 10.56 16.60 -62.90
C ASP A 383 11.31 16.93 -61.61
N ILE A 384 11.39 15.99 -60.66
CA ILE A 384 12.18 16.14 -59.43
C ILE A 384 13.65 16.37 -59.78
N HIS A 385 14.21 15.60 -60.73
CA HIS A 385 15.59 15.76 -61.14
C HIS A 385 15.84 17.14 -61.77
N SER A 386 14.92 17.64 -62.59
CA SER A 386 15.02 18.97 -63.20
C SER A 386 15.03 20.08 -62.16
N LYS A 387 14.13 20.02 -61.17
CA LYS A 387 14.05 21.00 -60.08
C LYS A 387 15.25 20.92 -59.14
N LEU A 388 15.79 19.73 -58.89
CA LEU A 388 17.02 19.57 -58.11
C LEU A 388 18.23 20.21 -58.79
N GLN A 389 18.29 20.26 -60.12
CA GLN A 389 19.35 20.96 -60.86
C GLN A 389 19.27 22.48 -60.74
N GLU A 390 18.09 23.04 -60.43
CA GLU A 390 17.93 24.48 -60.20
C GLU A 390 18.53 24.93 -58.86
N ILE A 391 18.71 24.01 -57.91
CA ILE A 391 19.21 24.27 -56.56
C ILE A 391 20.74 24.35 -56.58
N ARG A 392 21.31 25.43 -56.04
CA ARG A 392 22.78 25.59 -56.00
C ARG A 392 23.43 24.73 -54.93
N ASN A 393 22.85 24.68 -53.72
CA ASN A 393 23.37 23.87 -52.62
C ASN A 393 22.26 23.10 -51.89
N PRO A 394 21.88 21.90 -52.37
CA PRO A 394 20.79 21.12 -51.78
C PRO A 394 21.09 20.66 -50.35
N ILE A 395 22.35 20.32 -50.03
CA ILE A 395 22.76 19.87 -48.69
C ILE A 395 22.55 21.00 -47.67
N HIS A 396 22.95 22.23 -48.01
CA HIS A 396 22.77 23.37 -47.11
C HIS A 396 21.28 23.74 -46.94
N ALA A 397 20.50 23.73 -48.02
CA ALA A 397 19.05 23.96 -47.96
C ALA A 397 18.34 22.91 -47.07
N MET A 398 18.70 21.62 -47.21
CA MET A 398 18.22 20.55 -46.34
C MET A 398 18.63 20.76 -44.89
N GLY A 399 19.88 21.17 -44.63
CA GLY A 399 20.38 21.46 -43.29
C GLY A 399 19.64 22.61 -42.60
N VAL A 400 19.29 23.66 -43.34
CA VAL A 400 18.47 24.78 -42.83
C VAL A 400 17.06 24.29 -42.48
N LEU A 401 16.41 23.53 -43.37
CA LEU A 401 15.08 23.00 -43.13
C LEU A 401 15.03 22.07 -41.91
N ILE A 402 16.05 21.22 -41.73
CA ILE A 402 16.18 20.37 -40.54
C ILE A 402 16.34 21.23 -39.28
N ARG A 403 17.20 22.25 -39.31
CA ARG A 403 17.43 23.13 -38.15
C ARG A 403 16.17 23.88 -37.72
N GLU A 404 15.35 24.36 -38.66
CA GLU A 404 14.08 25.05 -38.32
C GLU A 404 13.02 24.08 -37.76
N MET A 405 13.14 22.78 -38.05
CA MET A 405 12.26 21.74 -37.51
C MET A 405 12.82 21.08 -36.25
N ASP A 406 14.07 21.34 -35.87
CA ASP A 406 14.68 20.72 -34.71
C ASP A 406 14.39 21.54 -33.45
N TYR A 407 13.74 20.89 -32.47
CA TYR A 407 13.40 21.49 -31.17
C TYR A 407 14.28 20.96 -30.05
N GLU A 408 15.37 20.27 -30.35
CA GLU A 408 16.35 19.88 -29.35
C GLU A 408 16.92 21.15 -28.69
N THR A 409 16.59 21.35 -27.41
CA THR A 409 16.93 22.57 -26.68
C THR A 409 18.41 22.60 -26.33
N ASP A 410 19.12 23.63 -26.76
CA ASP A 410 20.38 24.04 -26.12
C ASP A 410 20.05 24.50 -24.69
N ALA A 411 20.44 23.66 -23.71
CA ALA A 411 20.59 23.77 -22.23
C ALA A 411 19.99 24.93 -21.39
N ASP A 412 19.54 26.06 -21.93
CA ASP A 412 19.09 27.23 -21.17
C ASP A 412 17.57 27.20 -20.87
N MET A 413 17.07 26.06 -20.40
CA MET A 413 15.80 26.04 -19.66
C MET A 413 16.06 26.52 -18.22
N GLU A 414 16.45 27.80 -18.05
CA GLU A 414 16.60 28.40 -16.73
C GLU A 414 15.32 28.17 -15.90
N ARG A 415 15.52 27.69 -14.65
CA ARG A 415 14.47 27.34 -13.70
C ARG A 415 13.44 28.45 -13.61
N ALA A 416 12.25 28.21 -14.17
CA ALA A 416 11.10 29.07 -13.94
C ALA A 416 10.78 29.05 -12.44
N GLN A 417 11.08 30.16 -11.74
CA GLN A 417 10.64 30.32 -10.36
C GLN A 417 9.11 30.20 -10.31
N PRO A 418 8.53 29.55 -9.28
CA PRO A 418 7.10 29.52 -9.10
C PRO A 418 6.64 30.93 -8.71
N LEU A 419 6.35 31.76 -9.71
CA LEU A 419 5.63 33.00 -9.48
C LEU A 419 4.25 32.63 -8.97
N ALA A 420 3.97 33.01 -7.72
CA ALA A 420 2.63 33.01 -7.16
C ALA A 420 1.68 33.66 -8.18
N VAL A 421 0.85 32.82 -8.75
CA VAL A 421 0.12 33.00 -10.00
C VAL A 421 -0.69 34.30 -10.00
N ARG A 422 -0.54 35.12 -11.05
CA ARG A 422 -1.62 36.03 -11.48
C ARG A 422 -2.78 35.17 -12.00
N MET A 423 -3.72 34.80 -11.11
CA MET A 423 -4.77 33.78 -11.31
C MET A 423 -5.66 33.99 -12.55
N ASN A 424 -5.76 35.20 -13.07
CA ASN A 424 -6.77 35.51 -14.10
C ASN A 424 -6.44 34.97 -15.50
N LEU A 425 -5.17 34.85 -15.90
CA LEU A 425 -4.81 34.36 -17.25
C LEU A 425 -4.64 32.83 -17.31
N ALA A 426 -4.11 32.22 -16.24
CA ALA A 426 -4.03 30.76 -16.13
C ALA A 426 -5.41 30.08 -16.13
N GLN A 427 -6.43 30.76 -15.59
CA GLN A 427 -7.83 30.30 -15.68
C GLN A 427 -8.42 30.47 -17.09
N LEU A 428 -8.04 31.51 -17.83
CA LEU A 428 -8.55 31.80 -19.18
C LEU A 428 -8.03 30.79 -20.22
N TYR A 429 -6.75 30.41 -20.13
CA TYR A 429 -6.14 29.33 -20.95
C TYR A 429 -6.35 27.93 -20.36
N GLY A 430 -7.06 27.84 -19.22
CA GLY A 430 -7.44 26.57 -18.62
C GLY A 430 -8.79 26.03 -19.08
N GLY A 431 -9.51 26.75 -19.96
CA GLY A 431 -10.72 26.22 -20.59
C GLY A 431 -10.39 25.02 -21.48
N GLY A 432 -11.23 23.98 -21.43
CA GLY A 432 -11.03 22.77 -22.24
C GLY A 432 -10.95 23.04 -23.74
N THR A 433 -11.67 24.05 -24.24
CA THR A 433 -11.60 24.49 -25.64
C THR A 433 -10.25 25.11 -26.01
N ALA A 434 -9.65 25.91 -25.12
CA ALA A 434 -8.33 26.49 -25.37
C ALA A 434 -7.25 25.40 -25.39
N ALA A 435 -7.31 24.46 -24.45
CA ALA A 435 -6.42 23.29 -24.43
C ALA A 435 -6.55 22.47 -25.72
N ALA A 436 -7.78 22.14 -26.13
CA ALA A 436 -8.02 21.38 -27.37
C ALA A 436 -7.50 22.11 -28.61
N VAL A 437 -7.66 23.43 -28.72
CA VAL A 437 -7.14 24.19 -29.87
C VAL A 437 -5.61 24.18 -29.93
N VAL A 438 -4.94 24.37 -28.79
CA VAL A 438 -3.46 24.34 -28.72
C VAL A 438 -2.93 22.93 -29.04
N CYS A 439 -3.49 21.89 -28.41
CA CYS A 439 -3.07 20.51 -28.58
C CYS A 439 -3.35 20.01 -30.01
N CYS A 440 -4.51 20.32 -30.59
CA CYS A 440 -4.78 20.06 -32.01
C CYS A 440 -3.82 20.81 -32.93
N GLY A 441 -3.42 22.04 -32.58
CA GLY A 441 -2.41 22.81 -33.30
C GLY A 441 -1.05 22.10 -33.32
N VAL A 442 -0.59 21.64 -32.16
CA VAL A 442 0.65 20.86 -32.04
C VAL A 442 0.58 19.53 -32.80
N GLY A 443 -0.53 18.79 -32.67
CA GLY A 443 -0.72 17.54 -33.41
C GLY A 443 -0.69 17.74 -34.93
N LYS A 444 -1.26 18.86 -35.42
CA LYS A 444 -1.20 19.22 -36.85
C LYS A 444 0.21 19.55 -37.30
N ILE A 445 0.96 20.35 -36.53
CA ILE A 445 2.37 20.66 -36.84
C ILE A 445 3.19 19.37 -36.88
N ALA A 446 3.03 18.49 -35.89
CA ALA A 446 3.73 17.21 -35.86
C ALA A 446 3.38 16.31 -37.05
N THR A 447 2.11 16.30 -37.48
CA THR A 447 1.66 15.53 -38.65
C THR A 447 2.25 16.08 -39.94
N ILE A 448 2.21 17.40 -40.16
CA ILE A 448 2.78 18.03 -41.36
C ILE A 448 4.30 17.79 -41.41
N ARG A 449 5.00 18.01 -40.30
CA ARG A 449 6.45 17.83 -40.24
C ARG A 449 6.89 16.38 -40.33
N PHE A 450 6.08 15.43 -39.86
CA PHE A 450 6.29 14.01 -40.14
C PHE A 450 6.28 13.72 -41.65
N LEU A 451 5.32 14.29 -42.40
CA LEU A 451 5.26 14.14 -43.86
C LEU A 451 6.48 14.79 -44.54
N ILE A 452 6.85 16.01 -44.13
CA ILE A 452 8.06 16.69 -44.63
C ILE A 452 9.30 15.83 -44.38
N CYS A 453 9.46 15.25 -43.19
CA CYS A 453 10.61 14.41 -42.86
C CYS A 453 10.61 13.10 -43.65
N ARG A 454 9.44 12.48 -43.88
CA ARG A 454 9.29 11.28 -44.73
C ARG A 454 9.75 11.58 -46.15
N ASP A 455 9.21 12.64 -46.73
CA ASP A 455 9.49 13.03 -48.11
C ASP A 455 10.97 13.44 -48.25
N LEU A 456 11.53 14.10 -47.22
CA LEU A 456 12.93 14.47 -47.16
C LEU A 456 13.85 13.24 -47.08
N LEU A 457 13.49 12.22 -46.30
CA LEU A 457 14.24 10.96 -46.25
C LEU A 457 14.23 10.23 -47.60
N ILE A 458 13.09 10.18 -48.29
CA ILE A 458 12.97 9.61 -49.63
C ILE A 458 13.84 10.39 -50.62
N LEU A 459 13.81 11.73 -50.56
CA LEU A 459 14.64 12.58 -51.39
C LEU A 459 16.15 12.40 -51.10
N GLN A 460 16.54 12.25 -49.83
CA GLN A 460 17.92 11.96 -49.43
C GLN A 460 18.39 10.61 -49.97
N GLN A 461 17.53 9.57 -49.94
CA GLN A 461 17.83 8.27 -50.55
C GLN A 461 17.97 8.37 -52.07
N LEU A 462 17.14 9.20 -52.73
CA LEU A 462 17.27 9.48 -54.15
C LEU A 462 18.60 10.15 -54.48
N LEU A 463 19.02 11.16 -53.70
CA LEU A 463 20.32 11.81 -53.87
C LEU A 463 21.50 10.84 -53.69
N LEU A 464 21.41 9.91 -52.73
CA LEU A 464 22.42 8.88 -52.54
C LEU A 464 22.51 7.92 -53.73
N ARG A 465 21.39 7.56 -54.35
CA ARG A 465 21.35 6.71 -55.55
C ARG A 465 21.83 7.43 -56.81
N LEU A 466 21.55 8.73 -56.94
CA LEU A 466 21.96 9.54 -58.09
C LEU A 466 23.48 9.79 -58.12
N GLY A 467 24.15 9.82 -56.96
CA GLY A 467 25.60 9.58 -56.82
C GLY A 467 26.57 10.43 -57.64
N ASP A 468 26.11 11.45 -58.38
CA ASP A 468 26.92 12.15 -59.36
C ASP A 468 27.62 13.37 -58.73
N PRO A 469 28.97 13.45 -58.76
CA PRO A 469 29.74 14.55 -58.17
C PRO A 469 29.57 15.89 -58.92
N MET A 470 28.78 15.94 -60.00
CA MET A 470 28.44 17.18 -60.72
C MET A 470 27.20 17.90 -60.17
N VAL A 471 26.23 17.19 -59.58
CA VAL A 471 25.05 17.78 -58.94
C VAL A 471 25.38 18.27 -57.53
N LEU A 472 26.35 17.62 -56.88
CA LEU A 472 26.94 18.01 -55.61
C LEU A 472 28.05 19.03 -55.88
N GLY A 473 27.68 20.32 -56.04
CA GLY A 473 28.60 21.42 -56.35
C GLY A 473 29.96 21.29 -55.65
N ALA A 474 31.02 21.28 -56.46
CA ALA A 474 32.40 21.18 -56.01
C ALA A 474 32.81 22.43 -55.21
N GLY A 475 32.50 22.45 -53.92
CA GLY A 475 33.05 23.44 -52.99
C GLY A 475 32.17 23.74 -51.79
N GLN A 476 32.24 22.91 -50.74
CA GLN A 476 32.60 23.30 -49.37
C GLN A 476 32.44 22.11 -48.40
N LEU A 477 33.33 22.08 -47.40
CA LEU A 477 33.78 20.93 -46.60
C LEU A 477 32.87 20.51 -45.42
N PHE A 478 31.55 20.73 -45.45
CA PHE A 478 30.74 20.52 -44.25
C PHE A 478 29.45 19.74 -44.54
N GLN A 479 29.38 18.52 -43.99
CA GLN A 479 28.26 17.56 -43.95
C GLN A 479 28.07 16.72 -45.22
N SER A 480 28.29 15.41 -45.08
CA SER A 480 27.96 14.43 -46.11
C SER A 480 26.44 14.20 -46.16
N PRO A 481 25.85 13.76 -47.30
CA PRO A 481 24.42 13.40 -47.35
C PRO A 481 24.05 12.28 -46.37
N GLN A 482 25.01 11.45 -45.95
CA GLN A 482 24.82 10.43 -44.92
C GLN A 482 24.66 11.03 -43.52
N ASP A 483 25.38 12.12 -43.20
CA ASP A 483 25.24 12.81 -41.91
C ASP A 483 23.84 13.44 -41.76
N LEU A 484 23.27 13.95 -42.86
CA LEU A 484 21.92 14.51 -42.86
C LEU A 484 20.86 13.42 -42.67
N LEU A 485 21.08 12.24 -43.24
CA LEU A 485 20.17 11.09 -43.12
C LEU A 485 20.08 10.60 -41.67
N HIS A 486 21.20 10.55 -40.96
CA HIS A 486 21.23 10.24 -39.53
C HIS A 486 20.59 11.30 -38.63
N ARG A 487 20.38 12.54 -39.12
CA ARG A 487 19.65 13.59 -38.39
C ARG A 487 18.15 13.58 -38.69
N THR A 488 17.76 13.31 -39.93
CA THR A 488 16.34 13.25 -40.34
C THR A 488 15.60 12.05 -39.76
N SER A 489 16.29 10.92 -39.58
CA SER A 489 15.71 9.69 -39.01
C SER A 489 15.19 9.88 -37.56
N PRO A 490 15.99 10.37 -36.58
CA PRO A 490 15.50 10.71 -35.24
C PRO A 490 14.44 11.82 -35.23
N LEU A 491 14.53 12.78 -36.16
CA LEU A 491 13.56 13.85 -36.30
C LEU A 491 12.18 13.30 -36.71
N LEU A 492 12.15 12.41 -37.71
CA LEU A 492 10.93 11.71 -38.13
C LEU A 492 10.33 10.91 -36.98
N LEU A 493 11.15 10.18 -36.22
CA LEU A 493 10.70 9.38 -35.08
C LEU A 493 10.16 10.25 -33.93
N SER A 494 10.77 11.42 -33.69
CA SER A 494 10.29 12.39 -32.70
C SER A 494 8.91 12.95 -33.08
N TYR A 495 8.73 13.33 -34.34
CA TYR A 495 7.43 13.79 -34.84
C TYR A 495 6.38 12.68 -34.90
N TYR A 496 6.78 11.46 -35.23
CA TYR A 496 5.90 10.28 -35.15
C TYR A 496 5.40 10.07 -33.72
N LEU A 497 6.27 10.18 -32.73
CA LEU A 497 5.91 10.02 -31.32
C LEU A 497 5.00 11.14 -30.81
N ILE A 498 5.23 12.40 -31.18
CA ILE A 498 4.34 13.51 -30.84
C ILE A 498 2.98 13.34 -31.53
N ARG A 499 2.98 12.91 -32.80
CA ARG A 499 1.76 12.59 -33.55
C ARG A 499 0.98 11.47 -32.86
N TRP A 500 1.63 10.37 -32.51
CA TRP A 500 1.03 9.27 -31.76
C TRP A 500 0.44 9.75 -30.43
N ALA A 501 1.19 10.54 -29.64
CA ALA A 501 0.74 11.06 -28.36
C ALA A 501 -0.49 11.99 -28.51
N SER A 502 -0.56 12.76 -29.61
CA SER A 502 -1.71 13.62 -29.92
C SER A 502 -2.95 12.86 -30.38
N GLN A 503 -2.80 11.61 -30.81
CA GLN A 503 -3.89 10.74 -31.26
C GLN A 503 -4.30 9.73 -30.18
N CYS A 504 -3.43 9.43 -29.23
CA CYS A 504 -3.68 8.48 -28.17
C CYS A 504 -4.59 9.10 -27.08
N LEU A 505 -5.67 8.38 -26.76
CA LEU A 505 -6.62 8.78 -25.72
C LEU A 505 -6.08 8.42 -24.33
N ALA A 506 -6.34 9.31 -23.37
CA ALA A 506 -6.12 9.05 -21.96
C ALA A 506 -7.16 8.05 -21.44
N SER A 507 -6.73 7.08 -20.64
CA SER A 507 -7.61 6.11 -19.98
C SER A 507 -8.35 6.75 -18.81
N ASP A 508 -9.61 6.38 -18.61
CA ASP A 508 -10.37 6.74 -17.41
C ASP A 508 -9.88 5.92 -16.20
N ILE A 509 -9.48 6.61 -15.13
CA ILE A 509 -8.84 5.99 -13.96
C ILE A 509 -9.77 6.06 -12.75
N PRO A 510 -10.01 4.94 -12.05
CA PRO A 510 -10.81 4.94 -10.83
C PRO A 510 -10.11 5.70 -9.71
N VAL A 511 -10.89 6.33 -8.82
CA VAL A 511 -10.35 7.17 -7.72
C VAL A 511 -9.41 6.38 -6.81
N ASP A 512 -9.70 5.10 -6.56
CA ASP A 512 -8.88 4.23 -5.69
C ASP A 512 -7.44 4.04 -6.19
N THR A 513 -7.25 3.91 -7.51
CA THR A 513 -5.90 3.75 -8.10
C THR A 513 -5.14 5.07 -8.11
N LEU A 514 -5.85 6.20 -8.25
CA LEU A 514 -5.26 7.53 -8.11
C LEU A 514 -4.79 7.77 -6.66
N GLU A 515 -5.60 7.43 -5.67
CA GLU A 515 -5.21 7.55 -4.25
C GLU A 515 -4.00 6.66 -3.92
N SER A 516 -3.97 5.42 -4.41
CA SER A 516 -2.81 4.52 -4.27
C SER A 516 -1.56 5.11 -4.93
N ASN A 517 -1.67 5.66 -6.14
CA ASN A 517 -0.53 6.30 -6.80
C ASN A 517 -0.04 7.55 -6.07
N LEU A 518 -0.95 8.37 -5.50
CA LEU A 518 -0.59 9.50 -4.66
C LEU A 518 0.18 9.07 -3.41
N GLN A 519 -0.21 7.96 -2.78
CA GLN A 519 0.56 7.36 -1.68
C GLN A 519 1.96 6.93 -2.16
N HIS A 520 2.07 6.24 -3.30
CA HIS A 520 3.34 5.84 -3.89
C HIS A 520 4.25 7.04 -4.22
N LEU A 521 3.67 8.10 -4.81
CA LEU A 521 4.37 9.35 -5.14
C LEU A 521 4.82 10.12 -3.90
N SER A 522 4.00 10.12 -2.84
CA SER A 522 4.34 10.79 -1.58
C SER A 522 5.57 10.15 -0.92
N VAL A 523 5.71 8.82 -0.98
CA VAL A 523 6.90 8.12 -0.46
C VAL A 523 8.14 8.36 -1.31
N LEU A 524 7.95 8.61 -2.61
CA LEU A 524 9.03 9.03 -3.49
C LEU A 524 9.30 10.55 -3.41
N GLU A 525 8.54 11.30 -2.61
CA GLU A 525 8.62 12.77 -2.48
C GLU A 525 8.41 13.52 -3.81
N LEU A 526 7.72 12.89 -4.77
CA LEU A 526 7.39 13.47 -6.08
C LEU A 526 6.03 14.20 -6.10
N ALA A 527 5.40 14.40 -4.95
CA ALA A 527 4.04 14.94 -4.87
C ALA A 527 3.94 16.45 -5.21
N ASP A 528 5.03 17.21 -5.08
CA ASP A 528 5.01 18.67 -5.27
C ASP A 528 4.99 19.10 -6.76
N THR A 529 5.37 18.22 -7.69
CA THR A 529 5.37 18.53 -9.13
C THR A 529 3.99 18.34 -9.78
N THR A 530 3.17 17.45 -9.22
CA THR A 530 1.84 17.12 -9.73
C THR A 530 0.77 17.60 -8.76
N ALA A 531 0.54 18.92 -8.71
CA ALA A 531 -0.70 19.46 -8.16
C ALA A 531 -1.87 19.01 -9.06
N ILE A 532 -2.30 17.77 -8.87
CA ILE A 532 -3.44 17.12 -9.50
C ILE A 532 -4.67 17.82 -8.92
N THR A 533 -5.17 18.80 -9.67
CA THR A 533 -6.51 19.28 -9.42
C THR A 533 -7.45 18.13 -9.75
N PRO A 534 -8.32 17.69 -8.83
CA PRO A 534 -9.26 16.60 -9.10
C PRO A 534 -9.99 16.94 -10.39
N HIS A 535 -9.94 16.01 -11.36
CA HIS A 535 -10.55 16.15 -12.68
C HIS A 535 -11.95 16.75 -12.50
N LYS A 536 -12.11 18.04 -12.85
CA LYS A 536 -13.45 18.52 -13.17
C LYS A 536 -13.83 17.72 -14.40
N LEU A 537 -14.90 16.94 -14.31
CA LEU A 537 -15.53 16.21 -15.42
C LEU A 537 -15.51 17.09 -16.68
N VAL A 538 -14.49 16.90 -17.52
CA VAL A 538 -14.47 17.44 -18.87
C VAL A 538 -15.29 16.44 -19.65
N SER A 539 -16.40 16.89 -20.20
CA SER A 539 -17.42 16.04 -20.85
C SER A 539 -16.97 15.36 -22.15
N GLY A 540 -15.66 15.23 -22.41
CA GLY A 540 -15.12 14.68 -23.65
C GLY A 540 -13.78 13.95 -23.45
N PRO A 541 -13.40 13.08 -24.41
CA PRO A 541 -12.22 12.24 -24.34
C PRO A 541 -11.00 13.13 -24.53
N GLN A 542 -10.08 13.07 -23.57
CA GLN A 542 -8.86 13.86 -23.63
C GLN A 542 -7.73 13.02 -24.22
N THR A 543 -6.93 13.64 -25.07
CA THR A 543 -5.68 13.03 -25.52
C THR A 543 -4.62 13.15 -24.43
N ILE A 544 -3.59 12.32 -24.49
CA ILE A 544 -2.47 12.40 -23.55
C ILE A 544 -1.81 13.80 -23.57
N VAL A 545 -1.69 14.39 -24.76
CA VAL A 545 -1.11 15.73 -24.94
C VAL A 545 -1.98 16.81 -24.31
N GLU A 546 -3.31 16.68 -24.38
CA GLU A 546 -4.25 17.58 -23.69
C GLU A 546 -4.16 17.45 -22.18
N LEU A 547 -4.03 16.23 -21.67
CA LEU A 547 -3.83 15.97 -20.24
C LEU A 547 -2.53 16.63 -19.74
N PHE A 548 -1.42 16.41 -20.45
CA PHE A 548 -0.14 17.04 -20.11
C PHE A 548 -0.19 18.57 -20.16
N PHE A 549 -0.87 19.14 -21.16
CA PHE A 549 -1.05 20.58 -21.27
C PHE A 549 -1.81 21.14 -20.06
N GLN A 550 -2.91 20.50 -19.66
CA GLN A 550 -3.77 20.97 -18.56
C GLN A 550 -3.07 20.90 -17.19
N GLU A 551 -2.32 19.83 -16.92
CA GLU A 551 -1.74 19.54 -15.60
C GLU A 551 -0.40 20.25 -15.37
N VAL A 552 0.51 20.17 -16.33
CA VAL A 552 1.93 20.55 -16.17
C VAL A 552 2.32 21.66 -17.15
N ALA A 553 2.24 21.43 -18.46
CA ALA A 553 2.87 22.30 -19.46
C ALA A 553 2.34 23.74 -19.42
N ARG A 554 1.03 23.93 -19.24
CA ARG A 554 0.42 25.27 -19.13
C ARG A 554 1.08 26.12 -18.05
N LYS A 555 1.42 25.56 -16.89
CA LYS A 555 2.05 26.31 -15.78
C LYS A 555 3.46 26.77 -16.17
N HIS A 556 4.24 25.89 -16.80
CA HIS A 556 5.59 26.19 -17.27
C HIS A 556 5.60 27.25 -18.38
N ILE A 557 4.75 27.07 -19.40
CA ILE A 557 4.62 28.00 -20.53
C ILE A 557 4.21 29.39 -20.03
N ILE A 558 3.18 29.46 -19.18
CA ILE A 558 2.72 30.73 -18.61
C ILE A 558 3.84 31.40 -17.81
N SER A 559 4.58 30.66 -16.99
CA SER A 559 5.69 31.23 -16.22
C SER A 559 6.77 31.84 -17.13
N ARG A 560 7.12 31.16 -18.23
CA ARG A 560 8.09 31.64 -19.23
C ARG A 560 7.63 32.89 -19.96
N LEU A 561 6.39 32.89 -20.44
CA LEU A 561 5.80 34.06 -21.11
C LEU A 561 5.82 35.30 -20.21
N PHE A 562 5.78 35.13 -18.88
CA PHE A 562 5.85 36.22 -17.91
C PHE A 562 7.25 36.54 -17.36
N SER A 563 8.24 35.65 -17.54
CA SER A 563 9.62 35.88 -17.08
C SER A 563 10.50 36.60 -18.11
N GLN A 564 10.09 36.63 -19.39
CA GLN A 564 10.85 37.32 -20.43
C GLN A 564 10.83 38.85 -20.21
N PRO A 565 12.00 39.52 -20.06
CA PRO A 565 12.10 40.93 -19.66
C PRO A 565 11.76 41.93 -20.77
N ASN A 566 11.51 41.49 -22.01
CA ASN A 566 11.48 42.35 -23.20
C ASN A 566 10.08 42.76 -23.69
N THR A 567 8.99 42.37 -23.03
CA THR A 567 7.63 42.81 -23.42
C THR A 567 7.02 43.71 -22.37
N SER A 568 7.03 45.02 -22.62
CA SER A 568 6.31 45.99 -21.81
C SER A 568 4.82 45.65 -21.82
N LEU A 569 4.32 45.16 -20.67
CA LEU A 569 2.94 44.73 -20.39
C LEU A 569 1.83 45.78 -20.65
N ALA A 570 2.17 46.98 -21.09
CA ALA A 570 1.22 48.09 -21.28
C ALA A 570 0.58 48.11 -22.67
N ASP A 571 1.25 47.62 -23.72
CA ASP A 571 0.81 47.81 -25.12
C ASP A 571 0.56 46.51 -25.91
N THR A 572 0.85 45.33 -25.35
CA THR A 572 0.44 44.06 -25.97
C THR A 572 -1.03 43.81 -25.67
N SER A 573 -1.90 44.37 -26.51
CA SER A 573 -3.24 43.83 -26.75
C SER A 573 -3.14 42.30 -26.85
N LEU A 574 -4.04 41.56 -26.19
CA LEU A 574 -4.14 40.08 -26.18
C LEU A 574 -4.33 39.51 -27.60
N ASN A 575 -3.33 39.62 -28.47
CA ASN A 575 -3.43 39.24 -29.87
C ASN A 575 -3.26 37.73 -29.98
N TRP A 576 -4.37 37.04 -30.24
CA TRP A 576 -4.47 35.58 -30.29
C TRP A 576 -3.40 34.93 -31.18
N PRO A 577 -3.14 35.40 -32.42
CA PRO A 577 -2.07 34.88 -33.28
C PRO A 577 -0.69 34.85 -32.61
N HIS A 578 -0.25 35.97 -32.03
CA HIS A 578 1.08 36.06 -31.44
C HIS A 578 1.20 35.18 -30.21
N LEU A 579 0.16 35.18 -29.38
CA LEU A 579 0.14 34.39 -28.17
C LEU A 579 0.14 32.90 -28.48
N ILE A 580 -0.69 32.44 -29.42
CA ILE A 580 -0.78 31.01 -29.70
C ILE A 580 0.48 30.48 -30.38
N THR A 581 1.11 31.27 -31.24
CA THR A 581 2.42 30.94 -31.80
C THR A 581 3.47 30.81 -30.70
N ALA A 582 3.49 31.73 -29.72
CA ALA A 582 4.42 31.64 -28.58
C ALA A 582 4.13 30.42 -27.69
N ILE A 583 2.86 30.14 -27.38
CA ILE A 583 2.46 28.96 -26.59
C ILE A 583 2.88 27.67 -27.30
N VAL A 584 2.63 27.55 -28.60
CA VAL A 584 3.00 26.36 -29.39
C VAL A 584 4.52 26.22 -29.48
N ALA A 585 5.25 27.32 -29.66
CA ALA A 585 6.72 27.33 -29.70
C ALA A 585 7.35 26.89 -28.37
N ASP A 586 6.74 27.25 -27.24
CA ASP A 586 7.19 26.78 -25.91
C ASP A 586 6.71 25.35 -25.59
N PHE A 587 5.59 24.90 -26.18
CA PHE A 587 5.00 23.60 -25.88
C PHE A 587 5.69 22.44 -26.61
N LEU A 588 6.09 22.62 -27.87
CA LEU A 588 6.76 21.60 -28.68
C LEU A 588 8.06 21.07 -28.01
N PRO A 589 8.97 21.92 -27.50
CA PRO A 589 10.15 21.48 -26.75
C PRO A 589 9.83 20.69 -25.47
N LEU A 590 8.70 20.96 -24.80
CA LEU A 590 8.28 20.21 -23.60
C LEU A 590 7.81 18.79 -23.91
N LEU A 591 7.29 18.56 -25.12
CA LEU A 591 6.92 17.24 -25.64
C LEU A 591 8.11 16.51 -26.31
N TRP A 592 9.21 17.22 -26.55
CA TRP A 592 10.35 16.68 -27.26
C TRP A 592 11.01 15.54 -26.46
N PRO A 593 11.31 14.38 -27.07
CA PRO A 593 11.80 13.24 -26.33
C PRO A 593 13.17 13.43 -25.65
N SER A 594 14.06 14.20 -26.27
CA SER A 594 15.39 14.52 -25.71
C SER A 594 15.35 15.58 -24.61
N ASN A 595 14.17 16.03 -24.15
CA ASN A 595 14.07 17.08 -23.15
C ASN A 595 14.66 16.61 -21.80
N PRO A 596 15.68 17.29 -21.24
CA PRO A 596 16.32 16.89 -19.98
C PRO A 596 15.36 16.95 -18.79
N GLY A 597 14.31 17.78 -18.85
CA GLY A 597 13.35 17.95 -17.76
C GLY A 597 12.45 16.73 -17.52
N PHE A 598 12.32 15.81 -18.49
CA PHE A 598 11.55 14.56 -18.38
C PHE A 598 10.09 14.72 -17.88
N LEU A 599 9.49 15.89 -18.14
CA LEU A 599 8.20 16.29 -17.57
C LEU A 599 7.00 15.52 -18.17
N PHE A 600 7.07 15.16 -19.45
CA PHE A 600 5.96 14.46 -20.13
C PHE A 600 5.74 13.05 -19.54
N PRO A 601 6.75 12.17 -19.46
CA PRO A 601 6.61 10.86 -18.78
C PRO A 601 6.26 10.97 -17.29
N GLU A 602 6.82 11.97 -16.60
CA GLU A 602 6.50 12.24 -15.19
C GLU A 602 5.00 12.54 -15.01
N CYS A 603 4.40 13.33 -15.91
CA CYS A 603 2.98 13.62 -15.91
C CYS A 603 2.13 12.36 -16.13
N LEU A 604 2.48 11.51 -17.10
CA LEU A 604 1.71 10.28 -17.39
C LEU A 604 1.70 9.33 -16.21
N MET A 605 2.84 9.21 -15.54
CA MET A 605 2.95 8.41 -14.34
C MET A 605 2.13 9.02 -13.18
N GLY A 606 2.17 10.35 -13.02
CA GLY A 606 1.37 11.08 -12.02
C GLY A 606 -0.13 10.90 -12.22
N SER A 607 -0.58 10.95 -13.47
CA SER A 607 -1.96 10.76 -13.89
C SER A 607 -2.32 9.29 -14.15
N CYS A 608 -1.56 8.32 -13.64
CA CYS A 608 -1.83 6.87 -13.76
C CYS A 608 -2.03 6.30 -15.18
N GLN A 609 -1.46 6.92 -16.23
CA GLN A 609 -1.55 6.47 -17.62
C GLN A 609 -0.45 5.44 -17.97
N TYR A 610 -0.44 4.31 -17.25
CA TYR A 610 0.67 3.33 -17.31
C TYR A 610 0.80 2.63 -18.67
N THR A 611 -0.31 2.29 -19.33
CA THR A 611 -0.32 1.61 -20.63
C THR A 611 0.26 2.49 -21.73
N GLN A 612 -0.14 3.75 -21.73
CA GLN A 612 0.37 4.76 -22.66
C GLN A 612 1.84 5.05 -22.39
N LEU A 613 2.24 5.13 -21.12
CA LEU A 613 3.64 5.33 -20.73
C LEU A 613 4.54 4.15 -21.16
N GLN A 614 4.07 2.91 -21.06
CA GLN A 614 4.80 1.73 -21.56
C GLN A 614 5.03 1.83 -23.06
N GLU A 615 3.99 2.18 -23.82
CA GLU A 615 4.09 2.32 -25.28
C GLU A 615 5.01 3.48 -25.68
N TYR A 616 4.94 4.60 -24.97
CA TYR A 616 5.85 5.74 -25.16
C TYR A 616 7.32 5.32 -24.96
N ILE A 617 7.63 4.61 -23.87
CA ILE A 617 8.99 4.15 -23.59
C ILE A 617 9.44 3.11 -24.63
N ARG A 618 8.54 2.21 -25.06
CA ARG A 618 8.81 1.24 -26.13
C ARG A 618 9.21 1.93 -27.44
N LEU A 619 8.50 3.00 -27.80
CA LEU A 619 8.77 3.78 -29.00
C LEU A 619 10.12 4.52 -28.94
N LEU A 620 10.62 4.87 -27.75
CA LEU A 620 11.87 5.62 -27.56
C LEU A 620 13.12 4.75 -27.46
N GLN A 621 13.02 3.61 -26.81
CA GLN A 621 14.15 2.76 -26.40
C GLN A 621 15.22 2.48 -27.49
N PRO A 622 14.88 2.29 -28.78
CA PRO A 622 15.87 1.93 -29.80
C PRO A 622 16.80 3.05 -30.26
N TRP A 623 16.38 4.31 -30.12
CA TRP A 623 17.05 5.45 -30.79
C TRP A 623 17.28 6.66 -29.89
N CYS A 624 16.48 6.85 -28.83
CA CYS A 624 16.70 7.92 -27.87
C CYS A 624 17.58 7.42 -26.71
N HIS A 625 18.76 8.02 -26.54
CA HIS A 625 19.69 7.69 -25.45
C HIS A 625 19.64 8.68 -24.28
N VAL A 626 18.81 9.72 -24.39
CA VAL A 626 18.61 10.72 -23.34
C VAL A 626 17.57 10.19 -22.35
N ASN A 627 17.81 10.36 -21.04
CA ASN A 627 16.92 9.92 -19.96
C ASN A 627 16.64 8.40 -19.92
N MET A 628 17.60 7.57 -20.34
CA MET A 628 17.42 6.12 -20.37
C MET A 628 17.22 5.53 -18.96
N GLY A 629 17.94 6.03 -17.96
CA GLY A 629 17.77 5.63 -16.57
C GLY A 629 16.39 5.97 -16.03
N SER A 630 15.91 7.18 -16.31
CA SER A 630 14.57 7.67 -15.94
C SER A 630 13.48 6.86 -16.63
N CYS A 631 13.65 6.51 -17.92
CA CYS A 631 12.76 5.60 -18.64
C CYS A 631 12.73 4.20 -18.01
N CYS A 632 13.88 3.62 -17.65
CA CYS A 632 13.96 2.34 -16.94
C CYS A 632 13.24 2.41 -15.58
N PHE A 633 13.42 3.49 -14.82
CA PHE A 633 12.71 3.69 -13.55
C PHE A 633 11.18 3.75 -13.74
N MET A 634 10.71 4.53 -14.71
CA MET A 634 9.28 4.63 -15.03
C MET A 634 8.70 3.30 -15.51
N MET A 635 9.44 2.57 -16.35
CA MET A 635 9.05 1.22 -16.78
C MET A 635 8.95 0.26 -15.60
N GLY A 636 9.90 0.34 -14.65
CA GLY A 636 9.87 -0.43 -13.40
C GLY A 636 8.61 -0.15 -12.59
N ARG A 637 8.20 1.12 -12.50
CA ARG A 637 6.92 1.48 -11.86
C ARG A 637 5.71 0.95 -12.60
N CYS A 638 5.69 1.02 -13.93
CA CYS A 638 4.60 0.43 -14.72
C CYS A 638 4.48 -1.08 -14.45
N TYR A 639 5.59 -1.83 -14.49
CA TYR A 639 5.56 -3.27 -14.18
C TYR A 639 5.12 -3.56 -12.75
N LEU A 640 5.51 -2.73 -11.79
CA LEU A 640 5.09 -2.88 -10.39
C LEU A 640 3.57 -2.73 -10.23
N VAL A 641 2.95 -1.76 -10.90
CA VAL A 641 1.49 -1.57 -10.88
C VAL A 641 0.76 -2.71 -11.60
N MET A 642 1.35 -3.24 -12.66
CA MET A 642 0.81 -4.40 -13.39
C MET A 642 1.00 -5.75 -12.66
N GLY A 643 1.69 -5.76 -11.51
CA GLY A 643 1.96 -6.96 -10.72
C GLY A 643 3.15 -7.81 -11.18
N GLU A 644 3.94 -7.32 -12.14
CA GLU A 644 5.13 -8.00 -12.66
C GLU A 644 6.40 -7.59 -11.90
N GLY A 645 6.45 -7.91 -10.60
CA GLY A 645 7.48 -7.40 -9.69
C GLY A 645 8.94 -7.74 -10.05
N HIS A 646 9.22 -8.92 -10.61
CA HIS A 646 10.60 -9.28 -11.01
C HIS A 646 11.13 -8.41 -12.16
N LYS A 647 10.30 -8.14 -13.19
CA LYS A 647 10.68 -7.23 -14.28
C LYS A 647 10.86 -5.81 -13.77
N ALA A 648 10.01 -5.40 -12.82
CA ALA A 648 10.14 -4.11 -12.16
C ALA A 648 11.50 -3.95 -11.48
N LEU A 649 11.94 -4.98 -10.75
CA LEU A 649 13.24 -4.98 -10.08
C LEU A 649 14.41 -4.87 -11.08
N ASP A 650 14.38 -5.64 -12.16
CA ASP A 650 15.41 -5.57 -13.21
C ASP A 650 15.52 -4.16 -13.80
N CYS A 651 14.38 -3.52 -14.08
CA CYS A 651 14.31 -2.15 -14.56
C CYS A 651 14.85 -1.14 -13.52
N PHE A 652 14.53 -1.32 -12.23
CA PHE A 652 15.06 -0.46 -11.16
C PHE A 652 16.57 -0.59 -11.00
N CYS A 653 17.13 -1.80 -11.16
CA CYS A 653 18.57 -2.04 -11.13
C CYS A 653 19.28 -1.42 -12.35
N GLN A 654 18.67 -1.48 -13.53
CA GLN A 654 19.21 -0.81 -14.73
C GLN A 654 19.20 0.72 -14.58
N ALA A 655 18.14 1.29 -13.99
CA ALA A 655 18.07 2.72 -13.73
C ALA A 655 19.14 3.21 -12.74
N ALA A 656 19.57 2.34 -11.81
CA ALA A 656 20.58 2.69 -10.81
C ALA A 656 21.94 3.09 -11.43
N SER A 657 22.31 2.56 -12.61
CA SER A 657 23.62 2.88 -13.23
C SER A 657 23.73 4.29 -13.80
N GLU A 658 22.59 4.94 -14.07
CA GLU A 658 22.52 6.29 -14.62
C GLU A 658 22.19 7.37 -13.57
N VAL A 659 22.12 6.97 -12.29
CA VAL A 659 21.95 7.87 -11.15
C VAL A 659 23.13 8.84 -11.03
N GLY A 660 22.86 10.15 -11.01
CA GLY A 660 23.87 11.22 -11.03
C GLY A 660 24.19 11.79 -12.42
N ARG A 661 23.57 11.27 -13.48
CA ARG A 661 23.71 11.79 -14.86
C ARG A 661 22.45 12.47 -15.38
N GLU A 662 21.29 12.16 -14.80
CA GLU A 662 19.97 12.59 -15.27
C GLU A 662 19.25 13.43 -14.23
N GLU A 663 18.69 14.57 -14.64
CA GLU A 663 18.06 15.55 -13.74
C GLU A 663 16.88 14.97 -12.96
N PHE A 664 16.07 14.10 -13.57
CA PHE A 664 14.91 13.49 -12.91
C PHE A 664 15.33 12.55 -11.78
N LEU A 665 16.33 11.68 -12.00
CA LEU A 665 16.84 10.80 -10.95
C LEU A 665 17.51 11.59 -9.83
N ASP A 666 18.20 12.68 -10.15
CA ASP A 666 18.77 13.58 -9.15
C ASP A 666 17.69 14.29 -8.32
N ARG A 667 16.55 14.68 -8.94
CA ARG A 667 15.37 15.18 -8.22
C ARG A 667 14.79 14.14 -7.26
N LEU A 668 14.71 12.88 -7.68
CA LEU A 668 14.21 11.77 -6.86
C LEU A 668 15.08 11.52 -5.61
N ILE A 669 16.37 11.82 -5.71
CA ILE A 669 17.39 11.54 -4.70
C ILE A 669 17.58 12.71 -3.72
N GLN A 670 17.00 13.89 -3.99
CA GLN A 670 17.14 15.05 -3.10
C GLN A 670 16.73 14.68 -1.67
N ALA A 671 17.72 14.77 -0.76
CA ALA A 671 17.55 14.37 0.63
C ALA A 671 16.74 15.43 1.39
N GLU A 672 15.90 14.98 2.32
CA GLU A 672 15.33 15.85 3.36
C GLU A 672 16.48 16.59 4.09
N GLU A 673 16.28 17.87 4.41
CA GLU A 673 17.25 18.67 5.16
C GLU A 673 17.61 17.98 6.50
N GLY A 674 18.70 17.23 6.53
CA GLY A 674 19.17 16.54 7.75
C GLY A 674 19.76 15.13 7.56
N GLU A 675 19.57 14.46 6.42
CA GLU A 675 20.21 13.17 6.16
C GLU A 675 21.68 13.36 5.73
N MET A 676 22.62 12.66 6.40
CA MET A 676 24.04 12.71 6.05
C MET A 676 24.31 12.08 4.68
N VAL A 677 25.37 12.56 4.02
CA VAL A 677 25.85 12.21 2.67
C VAL A 677 26.05 10.70 2.50
N SER A 678 25.00 9.97 2.15
CA SER A 678 25.06 8.65 1.55
C SER A 678 25.38 8.78 0.06
N THR A 679 25.89 7.72 -0.57
CA THR A 679 26.11 7.74 -2.02
C THR A 679 24.76 7.86 -2.74
N PRO A 680 24.69 8.56 -3.89
CA PRO A 680 23.42 8.78 -4.58
C PRO A 680 22.74 7.47 -5.01
N HIS A 681 23.53 6.43 -5.30
CA HIS A 681 23.04 5.09 -5.61
C HIS A 681 22.33 4.44 -4.39
N LEU A 682 22.89 4.62 -3.19
CA LEU A 682 22.29 4.11 -1.96
C LEU A 682 21.00 4.86 -1.59
N GLN A 683 20.96 6.17 -1.82
CA GLN A 683 19.74 6.98 -1.64
C GLN A 683 18.64 6.52 -2.59
N TYR A 684 18.98 6.28 -3.86
CA TYR A 684 18.08 5.70 -4.84
C TYR A 684 17.53 4.33 -4.38
N TYR A 685 18.39 3.39 -3.97
CA TYR A 685 17.92 2.10 -3.48
C TYR A 685 17.06 2.21 -2.22
N ASN A 686 17.36 3.14 -1.31
CA ASN A 686 16.50 3.37 -0.14
C ASN A 686 15.09 3.83 -0.55
N LYS A 687 14.96 4.69 -1.57
CA LYS A 687 13.65 5.10 -2.12
C LYS A 687 12.91 3.92 -2.76
N VAL A 688 13.59 3.12 -3.59
CA VAL A 688 12.98 1.93 -4.22
C VAL A 688 12.60 0.87 -3.18
N LEU A 689 13.40 0.67 -2.13
CA LEU A 689 13.08 -0.23 -1.01
C LEU A 689 11.81 0.22 -0.28
N ARG A 690 11.67 1.52 0.03
CA ARG A 690 10.44 2.07 0.62
C ARG A 690 9.22 1.84 -0.29
N LEU A 691 9.40 1.96 -1.60
CA LEU A 691 8.34 1.68 -2.58
C LEU A 691 7.93 0.20 -2.57
N LEU A 692 8.89 -0.73 -2.62
CA LEU A 692 8.62 -2.17 -2.59
C LEU A 692 8.01 -2.63 -1.25
N ASP A 693 8.46 -2.05 -0.13
CA ASP A 693 7.91 -2.30 1.20
C ASP A 693 6.43 -1.91 1.28
N MET A 694 6.03 -0.77 0.69
CA MET A 694 4.63 -0.33 0.66
C MET A 694 3.73 -1.25 -0.17
N VAL A 695 4.24 -1.72 -1.30
CA VAL A 695 3.49 -2.62 -2.20
C VAL A 695 3.37 -4.02 -1.58
N GLY A 696 4.25 -4.36 -0.64
CA GLY A 696 4.21 -5.61 0.10
C GLY A 696 4.83 -6.79 -0.65
N LEU A 697 5.95 -6.56 -1.36
CA LEU A 697 6.69 -7.59 -2.10
C LEU A 697 8.01 -7.96 -1.38
N PRO A 698 7.98 -8.76 -0.29
CA PRO A 698 9.12 -9.00 0.59
C PRO A 698 10.32 -9.68 -0.10
N GLU A 699 10.09 -10.55 -1.08
CA GLU A 699 11.16 -11.25 -1.81
C GLU A 699 12.04 -10.29 -2.63
N LEU A 700 11.41 -9.31 -3.29
CA LEU A 700 12.12 -8.30 -4.09
C LEU A 700 12.87 -7.32 -3.21
N VAL A 701 12.29 -6.97 -2.05
CA VAL A 701 12.96 -6.14 -1.03
C VAL A 701 14.25 -6.82 -0.58
N ILE A 702 14.23 -8.12 -0.29
CA ILE A 702 15.42 -8.87 0.11
C ILE A 702 16.49 -8.83 -0.99
N GLN A 703 16.11 -9.08 -2.25
CA GLN A 703 17.02 -9.07 -3.39
C GLN A 703 17.68 -7.69 -3.55
N LEU A 704 16.88 -6.62 -3.58
CA LEU A 704 17.38 -5.25 -3.71
C LEU A 704 18.24 -4.82 -2.51
N ALA A 705 17.80 -5.15 -1.28
CA ALA A 705 18.56 -4.83 -0.07
C ALA A 705 19.90 -5.58 -0.03
N SER A 706 19.96 -6.82 -0.53
CA SER A 706 21.21 -7.57 -0.63
C SER A 706 22.21 -6.93 -1.61
N LEU A 707 21.73 -6.38 -2.72
CA LEU A 707 22.53 -5.59 -3.67
C LEU A 707 22.99 -4.27 -3.03
N ALA A 708 22.08 -3.54 -2.39
CA ALA A 708 22.40 -2.29 -1.70
C ALA A 708 23.44 -2.47 -0.59
N VAL A 709 23.44 -3.61 0.11
CA VAL A 709 24.48 -3.95 1.12
C VAL A 709 25.86 -4.10 0.48
N MET A 710 25.95 -4.65 -0.73
CA MET A 710 27.24 -4.79 -1.44
C MET A 710 27.83 -3.43 -1.82
N GLU A 711 26.97 -2.49 -2.22
CA GLU A 711 27.40 -1.13 -2.56
C GLU A 711 27.69 -0.26 -1.33
N ALA A 712 26.98 -0.46 -0.23
CA ALA A 712 27.16 0.27 1.03
C ALA A 712 28.39 -0.19 1.84
N ALA A 713 29.41 -0.79 1.23
CA ALA A 713 30.58 -1.37 1.90
C ALA A 713 31.26 -0.42 2.90
N ASP A 714 31.23 0.89 2.61
CA ASP A 714 31.93 1.92 3.37
C ASP A 714 31.10 2.55 4.52
N ASP A 715 29.77 2.36 4.57
CA ASP A 715 28.89 2.92 5.61
C ASP A 715 28.23 1.84 6.50
N TRP A 716 28.79 1.64 7.69
CA TRP A 716 28.29 0.66 8.65
C TRP A 716 26.87 0.94 9.15
N ARG A 717 26.41 2.21 9.17
CA ARG A 717 25.06 2.56 9.64
C ARG A 717 24.00 2.16 8.64
N SER A 718 24.24 2.45 7.36
CA SER A 718 23.38 2.02 6.26
C SER A 718 23.40 0.50 6.09
N GLN A 719 24.54 -0.15 6.32
CA GLN A 719 24.56 -1.61 6.40
C GLN A 719 23.68 -2.14 7.54
N ALA A 720 23.72 -1.52 8.72
CA ALA A 720 22.89 -1.93 9.85
C ALA A 720 21.38 -1.77 9.56
N THR A 721 20.96 -0.70 8.88
CA THR A 721 19.55 -0.49 8.48
C THR A 721 19.12 -1.52 7.45
N LEU A 722 19.90 -1.74 6.39
CA LEU A 722 19.59 -2.69 5.33
C LEU A 722 19.56 -4.13 5.85
N ARG A 723 20.51 -4.53 6.72
CA ARG A 723 20.51 -5.86 7.35
C ARG A 723 19.30 -6.07 8.27
N THR A 724 18.84 -5.02 8.94
CA THR A 724 17.59 -5.05 9.74
C THR A 724 16.37 -5.21 8.83
N CYS A 725 16.36 -4.54 7.68
CA CYS A 725 15.32 -4.68 6.66
C CYS A 725 15.26 -6.12 6.10
N ILE A 726 16.41 -6.68 5.70
CA ILE A 726 16.54 -8.07 5.23
C ILE A 726 16.02 -9.05 6.30
N PHE A 727 16.43 -8.87 7.57
CA PHE A 727 15.97 -9.69 8.69
C PHE A 727 14.44 -9.69 8.82
N LYS A 728 13.81 -8.51 8.82
CA LYS A 728 12.36 -8.36 8.97
C LYS A 728 11.61 -9.09 7.85
N HIS A 729 12.03 -8.92 6.59
CA HIS A 729 11.34 -9.52 5.46
C HIS A 729 11.54 -11.05 5.37
N HIS A 730 12.72 -11.59 5.70
CA HIS A 730 12.89 -13.04 5.82
C HIS A 730 12.05 -13.62 6.96
N LEU A 731 11.90 -12.87 8.07
CA LEU A 731 11.04 -13.28 9.17
C LEU A 731 9.57 -13.29 8.75
N ASP A 732 9.11 -12.29 8.00
CA ASP A 732 7.75 -12.23 7.47
C ASP A 732 7.46 -13.39 6.51
N LEU A 733 8.42 -13.76 5.65
CA LEU A 733 8.34 -14.94 4.75
C LEU A 733 8.45 -16.30 5.46
N GLY A 734 8.96 -16.33 6.69
CA GLY A 734 9.18 -17.59 7.44
C GLY A 734 10.50 -18.29 7.14
N HIS A 735 11.44 -17.63 6.47
CA HIS A 735 12.80 -18.13 6.23
C HIS A 735 13.67 -17.95 7.48
N ASN A 736 13.44 -18.78 8.49
CA ASN A 736 14.03 -18.61 9.82
C ASN A 736 15.58 -18.69 9.83
N SER A 737 16.16 -19.57 9.01
CA SER A 737 17.61 -19.74 8.89
C SER A 737 18.28 -18.51 8.27
N GLU A 738 17.70 -17.97 7.21
CA GLU A 738 18.19 -16.78 6.50
C GLU A 738 18.03 -15.52 7.37
N ALA A 739 16.91 -15.40 8.08
CA ALA A 739 16.70 -14.33 9.07
C ALA A 739 17.78 -14.40 10.18
N TYR A 740 18.08 -15.59 10.70
CA TYR A 740 19.14 -15.76 11.69
C TYR A 740 20.52 -15.35 11.14
N VAL A 741 20.84 -15.72 9.89
CA VAL A 741 22.09 -15.30 9.23
C VAL A 741 22.15 -13.77 9.13
N ALA A 742 21.08 -13.11 8.67
CA ALA A 742 21.01 -11.65 8.55
C ALA A 742 21.21 -10.95 9.91
N LEU A 743 20.66 -11.52 10.99
CA LEU A 743 20.85 -11.04 12.37
C LEU A 743 22.31 -11.13 12.82
N THR A 744 22.99 -12.25 12.54
CA THR A 744 24.41 -12.42 12.93
C THR A 744 25.36 -11.51 12.16
N GLN A 745 24.98 -11.11 10.95
CA GLN A 745 25.77 -10.25 10.06
C GLN A 745 25.54 -8.75 10.31
N ASN A 746 24.66 -8.37 11.25
CA ASN A 746 24.39 -6.96 11.56
C ASN A 746 25.56 -6.34 12.34
N PRO A 747 26.17 -5.22 11.88
CA PRO A 747 27.29 -4.58 12.56
C PRO A 747 26.90 -3.83 13.85
N ASP A 748 25.61 -3.48 14.02
CA ASP A 748 25.13 -2.73 15.19
C ASP A 748 24.59 -3.68 16.28
N PRO A 749 25.21 -3.72 17.48
CA PRO A 749 24.78 -4.61 18.56
C PRO A 749 23.40 -4.25 19.11
N SER A 750 22.98 -2.98 19.04
CA SER A 750 21.67 -2.56 19.56
C SER A 750 20.53 -3.12 18.70
N ARG A 751 20.61 -2.91 17.38
CA ARG A 751 19.67 -3.48 16.40
C ARG A 751 19.71 -5.00 16.38
N GLN A 752 20.87 -5.61 16.58
CA GLN A 752 20.99 -7.06 16.70
C GLN A 752 20.14 -7.62 17.86
N LEU A 753 20.10 -6.94 19.01
CA LEU A 753 19.25 -7.34 20.14
C LEU A 753 17.76 -7.16 19.87
N ASP A 754 17.38 -6.09 19.16
CA ASP A 754 15.98 -5.87 18.79
C ASP A 754 15.50 -6.89 17.76
N CYS A 755 16.30 -7.19 16.74
CA CYS A 755 16.04 -8.30 15.82
C CYS A 755 15.92 -9.63 16.57
N LEU A 756 16.79 -9.88 17.56
CA LEU A 756 16.75 -11.10 18.36
C LEU A 756 15.46 -11.23 19.16
N ARG A 757 15.01 -10.14 19.81
CA ARG A 757 13.73 -10.11 20.53
C ARG A 757 12.58 -10.45 19.59
N GLN A 758 12.53 -9.82 18.42
CA GLN A 758 11.48 -10.06 17.43
C GLN A 758 11.51 -11.50 16.91
N LEU A 759 12.68 -12.05 16.61
CA LEU A 759 12.85 -13.45 16.18
C LEU A 759 12.30 -14.42 17.23
N VAL A 760 12.69 -14.26 18.50
CA VAL A 760 12.25 -15.13 19.59
C VAL A 760 10.73 -15.07 19.76
N VAL A 761 10.13 -13.87 19.73
CA VAL A 761 8.68 -13.70 19.86
C VAL A 761 7.95 -14.36 18.70
N VAL A 762 8.32 -14.06 17.45
CA VAL A 762 7.64 -14.59 16.26
C VAL A 762 7.78 -16.11 16.15
N LEU A 763 8.95 -16.69 16.45
CA LEU A 763 9.12 -18.15 16.46
C LEU A 763 8.29 -18.84 17.54
N CYS A 764 8.13 -18.19 18.70
CA CYS A 764 7.26 -18.71 19.76
C CYS A 764 5.78 -18.64 19.37
N GLU A 765 5.33 -17.54 18.76
CA GLU A 765 3.95 -17.37 18.27
C GLU A 765 3.62 -18.36 17.14
N ARG A 766 4.56 -18.61 16.23
CA ARG A 766 4.42 -19.59 15.14
C ARG A 766 4.61 -21.04 15.57
N SER A 767 4.93 -21.30 16.85
CA SER A 767 5.22 -22.63 17.41
C SER A 767 6.39 -23.38 16.76
N GLN A 768 7.30 -22.67 16.07
CA GLN A 768 8.51 -23.23 15.43
C GLN A 768 9.65 -23.35 16.46
N LEU A 769 9.42 -24.17 17.48
CA LEU A 769 10.30 -24.28 18.66
C LEU A 769 11.61 -25.02 18.40
N GLN A 770 11.63 -25.90 17.38
CA GLN A 770 12.80 -26.69 17.03
C GLN A 770 13.95 -25.80 16.53
N ASP A 771 13.66 -24.91 15.58
CA ASP A 771 14.63 -23.96 15.02
C ASP A 771 15.27 -23.11 16.12
N LEU A 772 14.46 -22.62 17.08
CA LEU A 772 14.94 -21.85 18.23
C LEU A 772 15.91 -22.64 19.13
N VAL A 773 15.75 -23.96 19.25
CA VAL A 773 16.67 -24.76 20.07
C VAL A 773 17.96 -25.04 19.31
N GLU A 774 17.86 -25.34 18.02
CA GLU A 774 18.96 -25.75 17.14
C GLU A 774 19.90 -24.60 16.74
N PHE A 775 19.42 -23.36 16.67
CA PHE A 775 20.26 -22.24 16.27
C PHE A 775 21.48 -22.03 17.19
N PRO A 776 22.68 -21.75 16.65
CA PRO A 776 23.92 -21.70 17.43
C PRO A 776 24.10 -20.44 18.29
N PHE A 777 23.25 -19.40 18.15
CA PHE A 777 23.29 -18.09 18.85
C PHE A 777 24.68 -17.59 19.28
N VAL A 778 25.61 -17.50 18.32
CA VAL A 778 27.00 -17.09 18.60
C VAL A 778 27.01 -15.73 19.32
N ASN A 779 27.61 -15.68 20.53
CA ASN A 779 27.66 -14.51 21.42
C ASN A 779 26.31 -13.92 21.93
N LEU A 780 25.17 -14.49 21.54
CA LEU A 780 23.83 -14.01 21.91
C LEU A 780 23.08 -14.93 22.89
N HIS A 781 23.72 -16.03 23.31
CA HIS A 781 23.12 -17.03 24.20
C HIS A 781 22.51 -16.46 25.48
N ASN A 782 23.21 -15.55 26.17
CA ASN A 782 22.72 -14.99 27.44
C ASN A 782 21.50 -14.10 27.22
N GLU A 783 21.44 -13.40 26.09
CA GLU A 783 20.33 -12.51 25.73
C GLU A 783 19.09 -13.32 25.35
N VAL A 784 19.23 -14.39 24.56
CA VAL A 784 18.11 -15.31 24.26
C VAL A 784 17.54 -15.90 25.54
N VAL A 785 18.40 -16.40 26.43
CA VAL A 785 17.98 -16.94 27.73
C VAL A 785 17.29 -15.87 28.56
N GLY A 786 17.83 -14.64 28.61
CA GLY A 786 17.21 -13.52 29.32
C GLY A 786 15.82 -13.16 28.77
N ILE A 787 15.67 -13.13 27.44
CA ILE A 787 14.38 -12.86 26.77
C ILE A 787 13.37 -13.96 27.10
N ILE A 788 13.71 -15.24 26.92
CA ILE A 788 12.81 -16.37 27.20
C ILE A 788 12.48 -16.44 28.70
N GLU A 789 13.44 -16.21 29.59
CA GLU A 789 13.19 -16.17 31.03
C GLU A 789 12.24 -15.03 31.42
N SER A 790 12.41 -13.83 30.84
CA SER A 790 11.53 -12.70 31.12
C SER A 790 10.09 -12.96 30.65
N HIS A 791 9.92 -13.55 29.46
CA HIS A 791 8.62 -13.94 28.92
C HIS A 791 8.01 -15.08 29.73
N ALA A 792 8.79 -16.10 30.08
CA ALA A 792 8.36 -17.22 30.91
C ALA A 792 7.81 -16.72 32.24
N ARG A 793 8.48 -15.75 32.90
CA ARG A 793 8.05 -15.16 34.18
C ARG A 793 6.84 -14.23 34.05
N ALA A 794 6.63 -13.61 32.88
CA ALA A 794 5.54 -12.65 32.65
C ALA A 794 4.23 -13.30 32.18
N VAL A 795 4.31 -14.36 31.38
CA VAL A 795 3.16 -15.02 30.75
C VAL A 795 2.50 -16.04 31.69
N ASP A 796 1.20 -16.26 31.50
CA ASP A 796 0.41 -17.23 32.26
C ASP A 796 0.78 -18.68 31.90
N LEU A 797 1.01 -19.52 32.92
CA LEU A 797 1.64 -20.84 32.80
C LEU A 797 0.84 -21.85 31.97
N MET A 798 -0.47 -21.63 31.84
CA MET A 798 -1.37 -22.56 31.13
C MET A 798 -1.53 -22.24 29.64
N THR A 799 -1.01 -21.11 29.17
CA THR A 799 -1.20 -20.64 27.78
C THR A 799 -0.02 -20.99 26.87
N HIS A 800 1.21 -20.83 27.35
CA HIS A 800 2.43 -21.03 26.56
C HIS A 800 3.51 -21.77 27.37
N ASN A 801 4.19 -22.72 26.72
CA ASN A 801 5.14 -23.63 27.37
C ASN A 801 6.60 -23.10 27.39
N TYR A 802 6.81 -21.82 27.73
CA TYR A 802 8.15 -21.20 27.70
C TYR A 802 9.17 -21.88 28.63
N TYR A 803 8.74 -22.39 29.79
CA TYR A 803 9.62 -23.14 30.71
C TYR A 803 10.05 -24.50 30.14
N GLU A 804 9.16 -25.19 29.42
CA GLU A 804 9.47 -26.46 28.76
C GLU A 804 10.43 -26.24 27.58
N LEU A 805 10.25 -25.13 26.84
CA LEU A 805 11.18 -24.67 25.81
C LEU A 805 12.56 -24.33 26.37
N LEU A 806 12.61 -23.56 27.46
CA LEU A 806 13.88 -23.16 28.10
C LEU A 806 14.63 -24.39 28.65
N TYR A 807 13.89 -25.37 29.16
CA TYR A 807 14.46 -26.67 29.53
C TYR A 807 15.05 -27.40 28.33
N ALA A 808 14.30 -27.56 27.24
CA ALA A 808 14.79 -28.20 26.02
C ALA A 808 16.04 -27.49 25.46
N PHE A 809 16.04 -26.15 25.48
CA PHE A 809 17.16 -25.30 25.06
C PHE A 809 18.45 -25.58 25.86
N HIS A 810 18.33 -25.73 27.18
CA HIS A 810 19.47 -26.04 28.05
C HIS A 810 19.92 -27.49 27.96
N ILE A 811 19.01 -28.46 27.80
CA ILE A 811 19.33 -29.88 27.60
C ILE A 811 20.12 -30.08 26.31
N TYR A 812 19.68 -29.46 25.20
CA TYR A 812 20.36 -29.55 23.90
C TYR A 812 21.82 -29.06 23.97
N ARG A 813 22.09 -28.02 24.77
CA ARG A 813 23.43 -27.45 24.98
C ARG A 813 24.20 -28.08 26.14
N HIS A 814 23.74 -29.21 26.68
CA HIS A 814 24.34 -29.92 27.83
C HIS A 814 24.48 -29.08 29.11
N ASN A 815 23.70 -28.00 29.26
CA ASN A 815 23.69 -27.14 30.43
C ASN A 815 22.71 -27.65 31.50
N TYR A 816 22.96 -28.87 32.00
CA TYR A 816 22.06 -29.57 32.93
C TYR A 816 21.76 -28.78 34.21
N ARG A 817 22.70 -27.95 34.69
CA ARG A 817 22.51 -27.16 35.91
C ARG A 817 21.45 -26.08 35.75
N LYS A 818 21.50 -25.35 34.64
CA LYS A 818 20.50 -24.32 34.30
C LYS A 818 19.17 -24.98 33.95
N ALA A 819 19.18 -26.10 33.21
CA ALA A 819 17.97 -26.88 32.93
C ALA A 819 17.24 -27.30 34.22
N GLY A 820 17.97 -27.82 35.20
CA GLY A 820 17.42 -28.18 36.51
C GLY A 820 16.88 -26.98 37.30
N THR A 821 17.56 -25.84 37.23
CA THR A 821 17.10 -24.58 37.86
C THR A 821 15.79 -24.09 37.28
N VAL A 822 15.66 -24.12 35.96
CA VAL A 822 14.46 -23.68 35.23
C VAL A 822 13.25 -24.57 35.55
N MET A 823 13.45 -25.90 35.54
CA MET A 823 12.37 -26.84 35.87
C MET A 823 11.96 -26.75 37.35
N PHE A 824 12.91 -26.48 38.24
CA PHE A 824 12.61 -26.22 39.64
C PHE A 824 11.80 -24.92 39.83
N GLU A 825 12.20 -23.82 39.17
CA GLU A 825 11.44 -22.56 39.17
C GLU A 825 10.02 -22.75 38.63
N TYR A 826 9.87 -23.50 37.54
CA TYR A 826 8.58 -23.84 36.94
C TYR A 826 7.70 -24.64 37.91
N GLY A 827 8.24 -25.68 38.55
CA GLY A 827 7.52 -26.48 39.55
C GLY A 827 7.07 -25.65 40.77
N MET A 828 7.91 -24.73 41.23
CA MET A 828 7.58 -23.81 42.33
C MET A 828 6.45 -22.85 41.95
N ARG A 829 6.48 -22.30 40.73
CA ARG A 829 5.45 -21.38 40.25
C ARG A 829 4.13 -22.08 39.98
N LEU A 830 4.15 -23.29 39.39
CA LEU A 830 2.97 -24.14 39.22
C LEU A 830 2.26 -24.42 40.54
N GLY A 831 3.01 -24.72 41.61
CA GLY A 831 2.43 -24.94 42.94
C GLY A 831 1.72 -23.72 43.52
N ARG A 832 2.17 -22.51 43.19
CA ARG A 832 1.57 -21.25 43.68
C ARG A 832 0.35 -20.82 42.87
N GLU A 833 0.48 -20.87 41.54
CA GLU A 833 -0.48 -20.29 40.58
C GLU A 833 -1.52 -21.31 40.09
N VAL A 834 -1.15 -22.57 39.85
CA VAL A 834 -2.01 -23.59 39.21
C VAL A 834 -2.41 -24.67 40.21
N ARG A 835 -3.47 -24.39 40.98
CA ARG A 835 -4.01 -25.28 42.04
C ARG A 835 -4.98 -26.32 41.52
N THR A 836 -4.59 -27.03 40.46
CA THR A 836 -5.38 -28.10 39.83
C THR A 836 -4.65 -29.43 39.92
N LEU A 837 -5.39 -30.54 39.79
CA LEU A 837 -4.78 -31.88 39.71
C LEU A 837 -3.70 -31.95 38.64
N ARG A 838 -3.95 -31.38 37.45
CA ARG A 838 -2.98 -31.32 36.34
C ARG A 838 -1.76 -30.45 36.69
N GLY A 839 -1.95 -29.34 37.40
CA GLY A 839 -0.86 -28.49 37.88
C GLY A 839 0.06 -29.21 38.85
N LEU A 840 -0.50 -29.96 39.80
CA LEU A 840 0.26 -30.78 40.77
C LEU A 840 0.98 -31.96 40.09
N GLN A 841 0.36 -32.61 39.10
CA GLN A 841 1.02 -33.63 38.29
C GLN A 841 2.23 -33.05 37.54
N LYS A 842 2.05 -31.90 36.87
CA LYS A 842 3.15 -31.21 36.20
C LYS A 842 4.23 -30.78 37.20
N GLN A 843 3.86 -30.25 38.36
CA GLN A 843 4.80 -29.88 39.42
C GLN A 843 5.69 -31.06 39.83
N GLY A 844 5.11 -32.23 40.09
CA GLY A 844 5.86 -33.44 40.41
C GLY A 844 6.83 -33.83 39.28
N ASN A 845 6.36 -33.79 38.04
CA ASN A 845 7.19 -34.08 36.87
C ASN A 845 8.36 -33.08 36.71
N CYS A 846 8.13 -31.78 36.98
CA CYS A 846 9.16 -30.75 36.94
C CYS A 846 10.25 -30.99 37.98
N PHE A 847 9.88 -31.35 39.21
CA PHE A 847 10.86 -31.68 40.26
C PHE A 847 11.65 -32.95 39.93
N LEU A 848 11.00 -33.98 39.38
CA LEU A 848 11.69 -35.17 38.90
C LEU A 848 12.67 -34.85 37.77
N ALA A 849 12.28 -33.99 36.81
CA ALA A 849 13.17 -33.54 35.74
C ALA A 849 14.37 -32.75 36.29
N ALA A 850 14.17 -31.89 37.29
CA ALA A 850 15.23 -31.16 37.95
C ALA A 850 16.22 -32.08 38.69
N ILE A 851 15.70 -33.07 39.44
CA ILE A 851 16.53 -34.08 40.13
C ILE A 851 17.34 -34.88 39.10
N ASN A 852 16.72 -35.31 38.00
CA ASN A 852 17.41 -36.03 36.93
C ASN A 852 18.54 -35.19 36.33
N CYS A 853 18.30 -33.90 36.07
CA CYS A 853 19.33 -32.98 35.57
C CYS A 853 20.52 -32.85 36.54
N LEU A 854 20.26 -32.73 37.85
CA LEU A 854 21.33 -32.59 38.84
C LEU A 854 22.10 -33.89 39.06
N ARG A 855 21.46 -35.06 38.91
CA ARG A 855 22.12 -36.37 38.97
C ARG A 855 23.05 -36.62 37.79
N LEU A 856 22.82 -35.97 36.65
CA LEU A 856 23.74 -36.02 35.49
C LEU A 856 25.01 -35.19 35.72
N ILE A 857 25.03 -34.31 36.72
CA ILE A 857 26.17 -33.46 37.07
C ILE A 857 26.98 -34.14 38.17
N ARG A 858 28.27 -33.83 38.24
CA ARG A 858 29.11 -34.23 39.38
C ARG A 858 28.52 -33.70 40.70
N PRO A 859 28.57 -34.47 41.79
CA PRO A 859 27.93 -34.11 43.06
C PRO A 859 28.42 -32.77 43.64
N GLU A 860 29.67 -32.38 43.36
CA GLU A 860 30.25 -31.09 43.78
C GLU A 860 29.53 -29.85 43.21
N TYR A 861 28.86 -29.99 42.06
CA TYR A 861 28.19 -28.88 41.36
C TYR A 861 26.66 -29.04 41.32
N ALA A 862 26.11 -30.03 42.05
CA ALA A 862 24.69 -30.39 42.05
C ALA A 862 23.88 -29.52 43.05
N TRP A 863 23.84 -28.21 42.80
CA TRP A 863 23.12 -27.24 43.62
C TRP A 863 22.40 -26.16 42.80
N ILE A 864 21.27 -25.69 43.32
CA ILE A 864 20.42 -24.65 42.73
C ILE A 864 20.39 -23.42 43.66
N VAL A 865 20.27 -22.23 43.06
CA VAL A 865 20.17 -20.96 43.79
C VAL A 865 18.72 -20.50 43.82
N GLN A 866 18.17 -20.29 45.00
CA GLN A 866 16.85 -19.71 45.18
C GLN A 866 16.94 -18.43 46.04
N PRO A 867 16.19 -17.36 45.71
CA PRO A 867 15.95 -16.29 46.66
C PRO A 867 15.03 -16.80 47.77
N ALA A 868 15.44 -16.62 49.03
CA ALA A 868 14.80 -17.19 50.21
C ALA A 868 13.30 -16.87 50.27
N SER A 869 12.52 -17.85 50.72
CA SER A 869 11.07 -17.76 50.91
C SER A 869 10.70 -16.53 51.76
N GLY A 870 10.07 -15.54 51.13
CA GLY A 870 9.73 -14.24 51.73
C GLY A 870 10.28 -13.02 50.97
N ALA A 871 11.22 -13.21 50.04
CA ALA A 871 11.59 -12.17 49.09
C ALA A 871 10.46 -11.97 48.07
N VAL A 872 9.70 -10.89 48.20
CA VAL A 872 8.75 -10.44 47.17
C VAL A 872 9.56 -10.19 45.90
N TYR A 873 9.36 -11.03 44.87
CA TYR A 873 9.71 -10.65 43.51
C TYR A 873 8.76 -9.51 43.12
N GLU A 874 9.22 -8.27 43.24
CA GLU A 874 8.55 -7.17 42.56
C GLU A 874 8.71 -7.42 41.06
N ARG A 875 7.57 -7.46 40.35
CA ARG A 875 7.54 -7.47 38.89
C ARG A 875 8.38 -6.29 38.39
N PRO A 876 9.33 -6.47 37.45
CA PRO A 876 9.94 -5.33 36.76
C PRO A 876 8.82 -4.50 36.11
N GLY A 877 8.63 -3.26 36.57
CA GLY A 877 7.57 -2.35 36.08
C GLY A 877 6.36 -2.16 36.99
N ALA A 878 6.29 -2.78 38.17
CA ALA A 878 5.26 -2.42 39.16
C ALA A 878 5.57 -1.03 39.75
N SER A 879 4.57 -0.14 39.80
CA SER A 879 4.73 1.18 40.44
C SER A 879 5.24 1.06 41.87
N PRO A 880 6.21 1.88 42.31
CA PRO A 880 6.72 1.83 43.68
C PRO A 880 5.55 1.95 44.67
N LYS A 881 5.41 0.98 45.58
CA LYS A 881 4.40 1.08 46.63
C LYS A 881 4.72 2.30 47.49
N ARG A 882 3.86 3.30 47.44
CA ARG A 882 3.93 4.48 48.31
C ARG A 882 3.26 4.15 49.64
N SER A 883 3.79 4.69 50.74
CA SER A 883 3.06 4.67 52.01
C SER A 883 1.76 5.48 51.89
N HIS A 884 0.87 5.38 52.88
CA HIS A 884 -0.33 6.21 52.98
C HIS A 884 -0.01 7.72 52.91
N ASP A 885 1.23 8.13 53.21
CA ASP A 885 1.72 9.51 53.17
C ASP A 885 2.49 9.87 51.88
N GLY A 886 2.52 8.99 50.87
CA GLY A 886 3.06 9.29 49.55
C GLY A 886 4.58 9.14 49.38
N GLU A 887 5.32 8.74 50.41
CA GLU A 887 6.76 8.48 50.33
C GLU A 887 7.07 7.10 49.74
N CYS A 888 8.06 7.03 48.85
CA CYS A 888 8.56 5.76 48.30
C CYS A 888 9.27 4.96 49.40
N THR A 889 8.73 3.80 49.76
CA THR A 889 9.40 2.92 50.72
C THR A 889 10.70 2.37 50.12
N ALA A 890 11.81 2.51 50.83
CA ALA A 890 13.11 1.99 50.40
C ALA A 890 13.06 0.46 50.22
N VAL A 891 13.62 -0.02 49.10
CA VAL A 891 13.75 -1.44 48.77
C VAL A 891 14.59 -2.14 49.85
N PRO A 892 14.11 -3.21 50.52
CA PRO A 892 14.93 -3.96 51.46
C PRO A 892 16.04 -4.70 50.71
N THR A 893 17.29 -4.29 50.93
CA THR A 893 18.50 -4.68 50.19
C THR A 893 19.11 -6.02 50.62
N THR A 894 18.42 -6.87 51.36
CA THR A 894 18.95 -8.19 51.73
C THR A 894 18.10 -9.31 51.14
N ARG A 895 18.30 -9.59 49.84
CA ARG A 895 17.88 -10.87 49.25
C ARG A 895 18.74 -11.96 49.89
N LYS A 896 18.22 -12.62 50.93
CA LYS A 896 18.85 -13.85 51.43
C LYS A 896 18.79 -14.88 50.30
N ILE A 897 19.95 -15.36 49.87
CA ILE A 897 20.06 -16.38 48.83
C ILE A 897 20.21 -17.72 49.56
N GLU A 898 19.35 -18.68 49.22
CA GLU A 898 19.37 -20.04 49.74
C GLU A 898 19.94 -20.98 48.67
N ILE A 899 20.90 -21.81 49.05
CA ILE A 899 21.50 -22.82 48.18
C ILE A 899 20.82 -24.14 48.51
N LEU A 900 20.12 -24.69 47.52
CA LEU A 900 19.43 -25.97 47.64
C LEU A 900 20.30 -27.08 47.09
N GLU A 901 20.56 -28.09 47.92
CA GLU A 901 21.21 -29.32 47.52
C GLU A 901 20.19 -30.35 47.02
N LEU A 902 20.67 -31.41 46.38
CA LEU A 902 19.83 -32.49 45.85
C LEU A 902 18.88 -33.10 46.88
N LYS A 903 19.31 -33.20 48.16
CA LYS A 903 18.45 -33.71 49.24
C LYS A 903 17.25 -32.82 49.54
N ASP A 904 17.39 -31.51 49.37
CA ASP A 904 16.30 -30.56 49.63
C ASP A 904 15.28 -30.57 48.49
N LEU A 905 15.75 -30.74 47.25
CA LEU A 905 14.89 -30.98 46.09
C LEU A 905 14.12 -32.30 46.19
N GLU A 906 14.74 -33.35 46.72
CA GLU A 906 14.06 -34.62 46.99
C GLU A 906 12.95 -34.45 48.03
N LYS A 907 13.14 -33.65 49.09
CA LYS A 907 12.09 -33.32 50.06
C LYS A 907 10.91 -32.59 49.42
N GLU A 908 11.18 -31.57 48.60
CA GLU A 908 10.13 -30.83 47.88
C GLU A 908 9.38 -31.72 46.87
N CYS A 909 10.08 -32.63 46.20
CA CYS A 909 9.46 -33.61 45.32
C CYS A 909 8.54 -34.56 46.08
N VAL A 910 8.98 -35.08 47.23
CA VAL A 910 8.17 -35.94 48.10
C VAL A 910 6.93 -35.18 48.60
N LEU A 911 7.08 -33.91 48.99
CA LEU A 911 5.95 -33.06 49.39
C LEU A 911 4.94 -32.88 48.25
N ALA A 912 5.40 -32.61 47.02
CA ALA A 912 4.54 -32.49 45.86
C ALA A 912 3.81 -33.81 45.52
N GLN A 913 4.50 -34.95 45.63
CA GLN A 913 3.90 -36.27 45.44
C GLN A 913 2.84 -36.56 46.52
N ILE A 914 3.09 -36.20 47.77
CA ILE A 914 2.13 -36.39 48.87
C ILE A 914 0.91 -35.47 48.72
N ARG A 915 1.10 -34.24 48.23
CA ARG A 915 -0.03 -33.36 47.85
C ARG A 915 -0.82 -33.95 46.69
N LEU A 916 -0.16 -34.55 45.70
CA LEU A 916 -0.83 -35.21 44.58
C LEU A 916 -1.69 -36.39 45.08
N THR A 917 -1.15 -37.26 45.94
CA THR A 917 -1.90 -38.41 46.45
C THR A 917 -3.10 -37.98 47.29
N LEU A 918 -2.97 -36.92 48.08
CA LEU A 918 -4.10 -36.30 48.80
C LEU A 918 -5.20 -35.85 47.84
N VAL A 919 -4.85 -35.11 46.78
CA VAL A 919 -5.82 -34.57 45.82
C VAL A 919 -6.45 -35.66 44.93
N GLN A 920 -5.74 -36.75 44.66
CA GLN A 920 -6.30 -37.92 43.97
C GLN A 920 -7.35 -38.65 44.81
N HIS A 921 -7.17 -38.70 46.13
CA HIS A 921 -8.11 -39.32 47.06
C HIS A 921 -9.30 -38.41 47.37
N ASP A 922 -9.10 -37.10 47.43
CA ASP A 922 -10.17 -36.12 47.60
C ASP A 922 -9.95 -34.89 46.71
N LEU A 923 -10.67 -34.85 45.59
CA LEU A 923 -10.56 -33.79 44.59
C LEU A 923 -10.87 -32.39 45.17
N SER A 924 -11.69 -32.32 46.24
CA SER A 924 -12.09 -31.06 46.87
C SER A 924 -10.94 -30.35 47.60
N THR A 925 -9.87 -31.08 47.93
CA THR A 925 -8.68 -30.56 48.62
C THR A 925 -7.68 -29.87 47.69
N ALA A 926 -7.88 -29.91 46.37
CA ALA A 926 -6.94 -29.37 45.37
C ALA A 926 -6.55 -27.90 45.60
N THR A 927 -7.48 -27.07 46.04
CA THR A 927 -7.27 -25.64 46.27
C THR A 927 -6.42 -25.35 47.50
N VAL A 928 -6.49 -26.21 48.51
CA VAL A 928 -5.79 -26.06 49.80
C VAL A 928 -4.43 -26.77 49.76
N ALA A 929 -4.35 -27.92 49.09
CA ALA A 929 -3.16 -28.75 49.02
C ALA A 929 -1.98 -28.08 48.29
N GLY A 930 -2.22 -27.18 47.33
CA GLY A 930 -1.16 -26.55 46.55
C GLY A 930 -0.24 -25.62 47.34
N SER A 931 -0.75 -24.99 48.41
CA SER A 931 -0.02 -23.99 49.22
C SER A 931 0.24 -24.40 50.66
N SER A 932 -0.20 -25.59 51.06
CA SER A 932 -0.15 -26.02 52.47
C SER A 932 1.26 -26.29 52.94
N THR A 933 1.64 -25.80 54.13
CA THR A 933 2.94 -26.14 54.73
C THR A 933 3.02 -27.65 55.03
N PRO A 934 4.21 -28.24 55.23
CA PRO A 934 4.31 -29.66 55.58
C PRO A 934 3.51 -30.00 56.86
N GLU A 935 3.32 -29.08 57.80
CA GLU A 935 2.47 -29.30 58.98
C GLU A 935 0.98 -29.32 58.61
N GLU A 936 0.55 -28.43 57.73
CA GLU A 936 -0.84 -28.37 57.25
C GLU A 936 -1.18 -29.58 56.38
N THR A 937 -0.25 -30.07 55.55
CA THR A 937 -0.45 -31.31 54.79
C THR A 937 -0.58 -32.51 55.71
N VAL A 938 0.16 -32.61 56.82
CA VAL A 938 -0.06 -33.66 57.84
C VAL A 938 -1.51 -33.62 58.33
N ALA A 939 -2.03 -32.45 58.71
CA ALA A 939 -3.40 -32.32 59.20
C ALA A 939 -4.45 -32.74 58.14
N LEU A 940 -4.23 -32.39 56.86
CA LEU A 940 -5.11 -32.78 55.76
C LEU A 940 -5.06 -34.29 55.48
N LEU A 941 -3.87 -34.90 55.50
CA LEU A 941 -3.70 -36.35 55.33
C LEU A 941 -4.38 -37.14 56.45
N VAL A 942 -4.25 -36.66 57.69
CA VAL A 942 -4.92 -37.25 58.87
C VAL A 942 -6.45 -37.17 58.73
N ARG A 943 -6.98 -36.05 58.23
CA ARG A 943 -8.41 -35.91 57.93
C ARG A 943 -8.86 -36.88 56.83
N ALA A 944 -8.10 -37.00 55.75
CA ALA A 944 -8.36 -37.93 54.64
C ALA A 944 -8.27 -39.40 55.08
N GLY A 945 -7.44 -39.71 56.09
CA GLY A 945 -7.21 -41.08 56.58
C GLY A 945 -6.01 -41.77 55.93
N LEU A 946 -5.09 -41.00 55.32
CA LEU A 946 -3.84 -41.49 54.75
C LEU A 946 -2.73 -41.36 55.80
N PHE A 947 -2.68 -42.32 56.73
CA PHE A 947 -1.80 -42.24 57.89
C PHE A 947 -0.36 -42.67 57.56
N ASP A 948 -0.14 -43.67 56.71
CA ASP A 948 1.22 -44.07 56.30
C ASP A 948 1.97 -42.95 55.58
N THR A 949 1.28 -42.21 54.70
CA THR A 949 1.85 -41.08 53.98
C THR A 949 2.06 -39.87 54.90
N ALA A 950 1.20 -39.68 55.91
CA ALA A 950 1.43 -38.68 56.95
C ALA A 950 2.67 -39.02 57.80
N ILE A 951 2.88 -40.29 58.14
CA ILE A 951 4.07 -40.74 58.88
C ILE A 951 5.33 -40.56 58.04
N SER A 952 5.31 -40.92 56.75
CA SER A 952 6.45 -40.72 55.87
C SER A 952 6.79 -39.23 55.71
N LEU A 953 5.79 -38.36 55.61
CA LEU A 953 5.99 -36.91 55.60
C LEU A 953 6.61 -36.40 56.91
N CYS A 954 6.13 -36.87 58.06
CA CYS A 954 6.69 -36.48 59.36
C CYS A 954 8.15 -36.93 59.50
N GLN A 955 8.52 -38.08 58.95
CA GLN A 955 9.91 -38.55 58.96
C GLN A 955 10.81 -37.76 58.00
N THR A 956 10.32 -37.34 56.82
CA THR A 956 11.12 -36.58 55.86
C THR A 956 11.38 -35.14 56.30
N PHE A 957 10.41 -34.51 56.99
CA PHE A 957 10.51 -33.14 57.49
C PHE A 957 10.84 -33.03 59.00
N ASN A 958 11.09 -34.16 59.69
CA ASN A 958 11.33 -34.21 61.14
C ASN A 958 10.21 -33.56 61.98
N LEU A 959 8.95 -33.81 61.64
CA LEU A 959 7.76 -33.30 62.34
C LEU A 959 7.27 -34.26 63.44
N PRO A 960 6.56 -33.76 64.47
CA PRO A 960 6.02 -34.61 65.54
C PRO A 960 4.88 -35.52 65.03
N LEU A 961 4.95 -36.82 65.35
CA LEU A 961 3.92 -37.82 64.97
C LEU A 961 2.63 -37.73 65.79
N THR A 962 2.60 -36.91 66.84
CA THR A 962 1.46 -36.78 67.76
C THR A 962 0.11 -36.52 67.07
N PRO A 963 -0.02 -35.63 66.06
CA PRO A 963 -1.32 -35.38 65.40
C PRO A 963 -1.84 -36.60 64.62
N VAL A 964 -0.94 -37.46 64.13
CA VAL A 964 -1.29 -38.67 63.38
C VAL A 964 -1.97 -39.68 64.31
N PHE A 965 -1.40 -39.91 65.50
CA PHE A 965 -1.97 -40.82 66.49
C PHE A 965 -3.29 -40.29 67.08
N GLU A 966 -3.40 -38.99 67.33
CA GLU A 966 -4.67 -38.37 67.76
C GLU A 966 -5.78 -38.54 66.72
N GLY A 967 -5.46 -38.28 65.45
CA GLY A 967 -6.42 -38.38 64.37
C GLY A 967 -6.84 -39.81 64.07
N LEU A 968 -5.91 -40.77 64.15
CA LEU A 968 -6.23 -42.19 64.00
C LEU A 968 -7.12 -42.66 65.15
N ALA A 969 -6.78 -42.34 66.40
CA ALA A 969 -7.62 -42.64 67.56
C ALA A 969 -9.02 -42.04 67.41
N PHE A 970 -9.11 -40.78 66.96
CA PHE A 970 -10.39 -40.14 66.70
C PHE A 970 -11.21 -40.81 65.58
N LYS A 971 -10.58 -41.31 64.51
CA LYS A 971 -11.28 -42.10 63.49
C LYS A 971 -11.77 -43.44 64.02
N CYS A 972 -10.97 -44.16 64.82
CA CYS A 972 -11.39 -45.40 65.48
C CYS A 972 -12.62 -45.17 66.37
N ILE A 973 -12.63 -44.07 67.15
CA ILE A 973 -13.76 -43.63 67.98
C ILE A 973 -15.01 -43.38 67.12
N LYS A 974 -14.87 -42.61 66.03
CA LYS A 974 -15.98 -42.29 65.13
C LYS A 974 -16.56 -43.54 64.47
N LEU A 975 -15.73 -44.53 64.13
CA LEU A 975 -16.18 -45.80 63.58
C LEU A 975 -16.93 -46.65 64.61
N GLN A 976 -16.46 -46.70 65.86
CA GLN A 976 -17.11 -47.47 66.92
C GLN A 976 -18.50 -46.90 67.28
N LEU A 977 -18.65 -45.57 67.20
CA LEU A 977 -19.93 -44.89 67.45
C LEU A 977 -20.79 -44.72 66.19
N GLY A 978 -20.26 -45.08 65.01
CA GLY A 978 -20.91 -44.90 63.71
C GLY A 978 -21.80 -46.08 63.31
N GLY A 979 -22.82 -45.81 62.50
CA GLY A 979 -23.68 -46.86 61.91
C GLY A 979 -23.04 -47.57 60.71
N GLU A 980 -23.80 -48.42 60.03
CA GLU A 980 -23.34 -49.24 58.89
C GLU A 980 -22.66 -48.42 57.77
N VAL A 981 -23.12 -47.18 57.53
CA VAL A 981 -22.52 -46.27 56.54
C VAL A 981 -21.08 -45.90 56.88
N ALA A 982 -20.80 -45.64 58.16
CA ALA A 982 -19.44 -45.33 58.62
C ALA A 982 -18.51 -46.53 58.48
N GLN A 983 -19.03 -47.75 58.64
CA GLN A 983 -18.26 -48.98 58.41
C GLN A 983 -17.98 -49.23 56.92
N ALA A 984 -18.90 -48.88 56.03
CA ALA A 984 -18.67 -48.97 54.59
C ALA A 984 -17.57 -47.99 54.12
N GLU A 985 -17.65 -46.72 54.55
CA GLU A 985 -16.64 -45.67 54.26
C GLU A 985 -15.27 -45.96 54.90
N ALA A 986 -15.22 -46.80 55.94
CA ALA A 986 -13.99 -47.13 56.65
C ALA A 986 -13.00 -47.92 55.80
N TRP A 987 -13.52 -48.83 54.97
CA TRP A 987 -12.71 -49.75 54.18
C TRP A 987 -11.81 -49.01 53.18
N ASP A 988 -12.27 -47.89 52.64
CA ASP A 988 -11.53 -47.09 51.67
C ASP A 988 -10.22 -46.53 52.27
N TRP A 989 -10.30 -45.92 53.46
CA TRP A 989 -9.10 -45.38 54.11
C TRP A 989 -8.27 -46.47 54.81
N LEU A 990 -8.87 -47.57 55.27
CA LEU A 990 -8.13 -48.72 55.80
C LEU A 990 -7.28 -49.40 54.71
N ALA A 991 -7.84 -49.56 53.50
CA ALA A 991 -7.12 -50.13 52.36
C ALA A 991 -5.95 -49.25 51.90
N ALA A 992 -6.06 -47.93 52.09
CA ALA A 992 -4.99 -46.98 51.76
C ALA A 992 -3.78 -47.03 52.72
N ASN A 993 -3.90 -47.73 53.85
CA ASN A 993 -2.81 -47.90 54.82
C ASN A 993 -2.38 -49.38 54.90
N GLN A 994 -1.07 -49.62 54.86
CA GLN A 994 -0.46 -50.95 54.85
C GLN A 994 -0.56 -51.62 56.22
N LEU A 995 -1.55 -52.49 56.38
CA LEU A 995 -1.55 -53.54 57.40
C LEU A 995 -0.69 -54.71 56.91
N SER A 996 0.48 -54.94 57.52
CA SER A 996 1.40 -56.01 57.13
C SER A 996 0.92 -57.44 57.45
N ALA A 997 -0.30 -57.63 57.95
CA ALA A 997 -0.88 -58.94 58.25
C ALA A 997 -2.41 -58.96 58.08
N LEU A 998 -2.88 -59.11 56.83
CA LEU A 998 -4.27 -59.48 56.54
C LEU A 998 -4.47 -60.96 56.90
N VAL A 999 -4.93 -61.24 58.12
CA VAL A 999 -5.64 -62.49 58.42
C VAL A 999 -7.12 -62.20 58.28
N THR A 1000 -7.65 -62.36 57.07
CA THR A 1000 -9.09 -62.30 56.79
C THR A 1000 -9.77 -63.54 57.37
N THR A 1001 -10.09 -63.51 58.66
CA THR A 1001 -11.15 -64.36 59.21
C THR A 1001 -12.49 -63.76 58.80
N LYS A 1002 -13.47 -64.58 58.42
CA LYS A 1002 -14.78 -64.18 57.84
C LYS A 1002 -15.69 -63.30 58.73
N GLU A 1003 -15.18 -62.78 59.85
CA GLU A 1003 -15.95 -62.04 60.86
C GLU A 1003 -15.17 -60.85 61.45
N SER A 1004 -14.20 -60.23 60.75
CA SER A 1004 -13.62 -58.95 61.21
C SER A 1004 -14.45 -57.76 60.70
N SER A 1005 -14.94 -56.94 61.63
CA SER A 1005 -15.58 -55.67 61.30
C SER A 1005 -14.52 -54.60 60.96
N ALA A 1006 -14.88 -53.56 60.20
CA ALA A 1006 -13.96 -52.46 59.89
C ALA A 1006 -13.41 -51.77 61.16
N THR A 1007 -14.19 -51.77 62.23
CA THR A 1007 -13.78 -51.29 63.56
C THR A 1007 -12.62 -52.10 64.12
N ASP A 1008 -12.66 -53.44 64.02
CA ASP A 1008 -11.60 -54.31 64.53
C ASP A 1008 -10.28 -54.10 63.78
N GLU A 1009 -10.36 -53.86 62.47
CA GLU A 1009 -9.18 -53.61 61.64
C GLU A 1009 -8.57 -52.23 61.91
N ALA A 1010 -9.38 -51.19 62.13
CA ALA A 1010 -8.90 -49.88 62.55
C ALA A 1010 -8.18 -49.94 63.91
N TRP A 1011 -8.70 -50.71 64.87
CA TRP A 1011 -8.04 -50.93 66.16
C TRP A 1011 -6.73 -51.71 66.05
N ARG A 1012 -6.67 -52.73 65.18
CA ARG A 1012 -5.42 -53.44 64.88
C ARG A 1012 -4.38 -52.53 64.23
N LEU A 1013 -4.81 -51.63 63.35
CA LEU A 1013 -3.92 -50.65 62.70
C LEU A 1013 -3.30 -49.72 63.73
N LEU A 1014 -4.10 -49.17 64.65
CA LEU A 1014 -3.60 -48.35 65.78
C LEU A 1014 -2.62 -49.12 66.67
N SER A 1015 -2.92 -50.38 66.98
CA SER A 1015 -2.02 -51.26 67.75
C SER A 1015 -0.68 -51.46 67.03
N SER A 1016 -0.71 -51.75 65.73
CA SER A 1016 0.51 -52.00 64.96
C SER A 1016 1.39 -50.75 64.82
N TYR A 1017 0.79 -49.55 64.70
CA TYR A 1017 1.55 -48.31 64.67
C TYR A 1017 2.20 -47.96 66.01
N LEU A 1018 1.51 -48.21 67.14
CA LEU A 1018 2.08 -48.00 68.47
C LEU A 1018 3.26 -48.94 68.76
N GLU A 1019 3.21 -50.17 68.24
CA GLU A 1019 4.32 -51.13 68.31
C GLU A 1019 5.49 -50.75 67.39
N ARG A 1020 5.19 -50.33 66.15
CA ARG A 1020 6.21 -49.99 65.15
C ARG A 1020 6.97 -48.70 65.48
N TYR A 1021 6.36 -47.76 66.20
CA TYR A 1021 6.94 -46.45 66.52
C TYR A 1021 6.96 -46.18 68.04
N PRO A 1022 7.91 -46.78 68.79
CA PRO A 1022 8.06 -46.53 70.23
C PRO A 1022 8.59 -45.12 70.51
N SER A 1023 8.06 -44.45 71.55
CA SER A 1023 8.54 -43.13 72.02
C SER A 1023 9.17 -43.23 73.41
N GLN A 1024 10.22 -42.44 73.66
CA GLN A 1024 11.03 -42.50 74.90
C GLN A 1024 10.23 -42.24 76.19
N ASN A 1025 9.13 -41.48 76.12
CA ASN A 1025 8.26 -41.16 77.26
C ASN A 1025 6.82 -41.64 77.06
N SER A 1026 6.59 -42.63 76.18
CA SER A 1026 5.25 -43.19 75.90
C SER A 1026 4.20 -42.16 75.44
N LEU A 1027 4.66 -41.02 74.90
CA LEU A 1027 3.85 -39.87 74.51
C LEU A 1027 2.67 -40.25 73.62
N TYR A 1028 2.86 -41.19 72.69
CA TYR A 1028 1.81 -41.63 71.77
C TYR A 1028 0.73 -42.47 72.47
N HIS A 1029 1.11 -43.36 73.40
CA HIS A 1029 0.15 -44.14 74.19
C HIS A 1029 -0.69 -43.21 75.08
N ARG A 1030 -0.02 -42.30 75.79
CA ARG A 1030 -0.68 -41.26 76.60
C ARG A 1030 -1.66 -40.44 75.77
N CYS A 1031 -1.25 -40.05 74.57
CA CYS A 1031 -2.07 -39.24 73.67
C CYS A 1031 -3.36 -39.96 73.23
N VAL A 1032 -3.23 -41.22 72.79
CA VAL A 1032 -4.36 -42.07 72.39
C VAL A 1032 -5.31 -42.32 73.56
N ILE A 1033 -4.78 -42.71 74.73
CA ILE A 1033 -5.58 -42.99 75.94
C ILE A 1033 -6.34 -41.73 76.37
N ASN A 1034 -5.65 -40.59 76.44
CA ASN A 1034 -6.27 -39.32 76.80
C ASN A 1034 -7.41 -38.96 75.83
N LYS A 1035 -7.24 -39.21 74.53
CA LYS A 1035 -8.27 -38.98 73.52
C LYS A 1035 -9.48 -39.91 73.70
N LEU A 1036 -9.26 -41.18 74.03
CA LEU A 1036 -10.33 -42.16 74.25
C LEU A 1036 -11.16 -41.82 75.48
N LEU A 1037 -10.49 -41.52 76.60
CA LEU A 1037 -11.14 -41.16 77.85
C LEU A 1037 -11.93 -39.84 77.72
N ALA A 1038 -11.39 -38.85 76.98
CA ALA A 1038 -12.10 -37.60 76.69
C ALA A 1038 -13.43 -37.79 75.93
N HIS A 1039 -13.56 -38.88 75.18
CA HIS A 1039 -14.80 -39.24 74.46
C HIS A 1039 -15.64 -40.30 75.19
N GLY A 1040 -15.28 -40.68 76.42
CA GLY A 1040 -16.04 -41.62 77.25
C GLY A 1040 -16.01 -43.07 76.76
N ILE A 1041 -15.02 -43.46 75.96
CA ILE A 1041 -14.91 -44.81 75.42
C ILE A 1041 -14.05 -45.67 76.36
N PRO A 1042 -14.52 -46.89 76.73
CA PRO A 1042 -13.75 -47.79 77.57
C PRO A 1042 -12.46 -48.21 76.84
N LEU A 1043 -11.34 -48.23 77.57
CA LEU A 1043 -10.05 -48.55 77.00
C LEU A 1043 -9.97 -50.04 76.62
N PRO A 1044 -9.52 -50.39 75.40
CA PRO A 1044 -9.32 -51.79 75.03
C PRO A 1044 -8.26 -52.49 75.90
N ASN A 1045 -8.51 -53.76 76.25
CA ASN A 1045 -7.60 -54.54 77.10
C ASN A 1045 -6.17 -54.62 76.55
N TRP A 1046 -5.98 -54.66 75.23
CA TRP A 1046 -4.65 -54.68 74.63
C TRP A 1046 -3.87 -53.37 74.90
N LEU A 1047 -4.56 -52.22 74.89
CA LEU A 1047 -3.97 -50.90 75.12
C LEU A 1047 -3.66 -50.69 76.61
N ILE A 1048 -4.55 -51.15 77.49
CA ILE A 1048 -4.30 -51.18 78.94
C ILE A 1048 -3.07 -52.06 79.22
N ASN A 1049 -3.01 -53.26 78.64
CA ASN A 1049 -1.90 -54.18 78.86
C ASN A 1049 -0.58 -53.68 78.25
N SER A 1050 -0.62 -52.98 77.11
CA SER A 1050 0.58 -52.38 76.54
C SER A 1050 1.06 -51.20 77.39
N TYR A 1051 0.16 -50.33 77.85
CA TYR A 1051 0.53 -49.16 78.64
C TYR A 1051 0.90 -49.49 80.09
N LYS A 1052 0.28 -50.51 80.71
CA LYS A 1052 0.69 -51.05 82.02
C LYS A 1052 2.17 -51.46 82.06
N LYS A 1053 2.70 -52.00 80.96
CA LYS A 1053 4.12 -52.36 80.82
C LYS A 1053 5.03 -51.16 80.67
N VAL A 1054 4.51 -50.01 80.27
CA VAL A 1054 5.28 -48.82 79.92
C VAL A 1054 5.24 -47.78 81.04
N ASP A 1055 4.04 -47.35 81.48
CA ASP A 1055 3.85 -46.46 82.62
C ASP A 1055 2.46 -46.64 83.28
N ALA A 1056 2.40 -47.50 84.30
CA ALA A 1056 1.18 -47.74 85.06
C ALA A 1056 0.80 -46.58 86.01
N ALA A 1057 1.78 -45.77 86.43
CA ALA A 1057 1.54 -44.65 87.34
C ALA A 1057 0.84 -43.48 86.64
N GLU A 1058 1.19 -43.23 85.38
CA GLU A 1058 0.49 -42.24 84.55
C GLU A 1058 -0.92 -42.71 84.16
N LEU A 1059 -1.12 -44.01 83.89
CA LEU A 1059 -2.46 -44.58 83.65
C LEU A 1059 -3.41 -44.35 84.82
N LEU A 1060 -2.92 -44.54 86.05
CA LEU A 1060 -3.69 -44.26 87.26
C LEU A 1060 -4.12 -42.78 87.34
N ARG A 1061 -3.21 -41.86 87.01
CA ARG A 1061 -3.53 -40.42 86.97
C ARG A 1061 -4.54 -40.10 85.89
N LEU A 1062 -4.47 -40.76 84.72
CA LEU A 1062 -5.45 -40.57 83.66
C LEU A 1062 -6.84 -41.05 84.09
N TYR A 1063 -6.97 -42.21 84.73
CA TYR A 1063 -8.27 -42.66 85.26
C TYR A 1063 -8.83 -41.70 86.32
N LEU A 1064 -7.97 -41.17 87.19
CA LEU A 1064 -8.38 -40.17 88.18
C LEU A 1064 -8.84 -38.85 87.54
N ASN A 1065 -8.16 -38.38 86.49
CA ASN A 1065 -8.53 -37.14 85.80
C ASN A 1065 -9.90 -37.24 85.09
N TYR A 1066 -10.38 -38.44 84.79
CA TYR A 1066 -11.67 -38.70 84.13
C TYR A 1066 -12.72 -39.33 85.07
N ASP A 1067 -12.50 -39.28 86.39
CA ASP A 1067 -13.41 -39.82 87.42
C ASP A 1067 -13.76 -41.32 87.29
N LEU A 1068 -12.89 -42.12 86.66
CA LEU A 1068 -13.06 -43.58 86.53
C LEU A 1068 -12.53 -44.30 87.78
N LEU A 1069 -13.24 -44.14 88.90
CA LEU A 1069 -12.80 -44.60 90.22
C LEU A 1069 -12.72 -46.13 90.35
N GLU A 1070 -13.63 -46.88 89.72
CA GLU A 1070 -13.65 -48.36 89.78
C GLU A 1070 -12.44 -48.96 89.06
N GLU A 1071 -12.17 -48.53 87.84
CA GLU A 1071 -11.01 -48.97 87.03
C GLU A 1071 -9.68 -48.52 87.67
N ALA A 1072 -9.65 -47.35 88.30
CA ALA A 1072 -8.50 -46.89 89.06
C ALA A 1072 -8.24 -47.77 90.29
N VAL A 1073 -9.29 -48.19 91.01
CA VAL A 1073 -9.20 -49.14 92.13
C VAL A 1073 -8.65 -50.48 91.65
N ASP A 1074 -9.21 -51.04 90.59
CA ASP A 1074 -8.78 -52.33 90.05
C ASP A 1074 -7.33 -52.27 89.56
N LEU A 1075 -6.92 -51.17 88.92
CA LEU A 1075 -5.52 -50.96 88.53
C LEU A 1075 -4.58 -50.86 89.74
N VAL A 1076 -4.97 -50.18 90.82
CA VAL A 1076 -4.15 -50.09 92.05
C VAL A 1076 -4.04 -51.46 92.72
N LEU A 1077 -5.13 -52.21 92.80
CA LEU A 1077 -5.13 -53.56 93.37
C LEU A 1077 -4.21 -54.50 92.59
N GLU A 1078 -4.32 -54.50 91.25
CA GLU A 1078 -3.45 -55.28 90.37
C GLU A 1078 -1.99 -54.80 90.43
N TYR A 1079 -1.75 -53.49 90.53
CA TYR A 1079 -0.39 -52.94 90.57
C TYR A 1079 0.29 -53.27 91.90
N ILE A 1080 -0.43 -53.21 93.03
CA ILE A 1080 0.06 -53.68 94.33
C ILE A 1080 0.36 -55.17 94.28
N ASP A 1081 -0.53 -55.99 93.72
CA ASP A 1081 -0.31 -57.44 93.58
C ASP A 1081 0.91 -57.75 92.67
N ALA A 1082 1.11 -56.97 91.60
CA ALA A 1082 2.27 -57.05 90.71
C ALA A 1082 3.57 -56.70 91.43
N VAL A 1083 3.59 -55.63 92.23
CA VAL A 1083 4.75 -55.29 93.07
C VAL A 1083 5.00 -56.40 94.11
N LEU A 1084 3.96 -57.02 94.66
CA LEU A 1084 4.06 -58.16 95.59
C LEU A 1084 4.41 -59.50 94.90
N GLY A 1085 4.60 -59.52 93.57
CA GLY A 1085 5.09 -60.68 92.81
C GLY A 1085 4.04 -61.47 92.05
N LYS A 1086 2.75 -61.12 92.14
CA LYS A 1086 1.67 -61.75 91.37
C LYS A 1086 1.44 -60.99 90.08
N GLY A 1087 1.83 -61.55 88.93
CA GLY A 1087 1.60 -60.91 87.63
C GLY A 1087 2.53 -59.73 87.32
N HIS A 1088 3.71 -59.67 87.95
CA HIS A 1088 4.70 -58.59 87.76
C HIS A 1088 5.11 -58.34 86.29
N GLN A 1089 5.04 -59.38 85.45
CA GLN A 1089 5.31 -59.31 84.00
C GLN A 1089 4.28 -58.46 83.23
N TYR A 1090 3.05 -58.32 83.74
CA TYR A 1090 2.01 -57.51 83.11
C TYR A 1090 2.23 -56.00 83.31
N PHE A 1091 3.04 -55.60 84.29
CA PHE A 1091 3.36 -54.21 84.63
C PHE A 1091 4.80 -53.80 84.23
N GLY A 1092 5.49 -54.63 83.45
CA GLY A 1092 6.89 -54.34 83.05
C GLY A 1092 7.89 -54.35 84.21
N ILE A 1093 7.53 -54.94 85.35
CA ILE A 1093 8.39 -54.98 86.55
C ILE A 1093 9.32 -56.19 86.43
N GLU A 1094 10.62 -55.94 86.25
CA GLU A 1094 11.64 -56.99 86.12
C GLU A 1094 11.84 -57.78 87.41
N PHE A 1095 11.80 -57.10 88.57
CA PHE A 1095 11.99 -57.73 89.87
C PHE A 1095 10.88 -57.30 90.84
N PRO A 1096 10.05 -58.25 91.33
CA PRO A 1096 9.06 -57.93 92.36
C PRO A 1096 9.72 -57.68 93.71
N LEU A 1097 8.93 -57.20 94.68
CA LEU A 1097 9.38 -56.92 96.04
C LEU A 1097 10.04 -58.15 96.67
N SER A 1098 11.37 -58.13 96.75
CA SER A 1098 12.23 -59.15 97.34
C SER A 1098 13.33 -58.45 98.13
N ALA A 1099 13.86 -59.12 99.17
CA ALA A 1099 14.98 -58.60 99.95
C ALA A 1099 16.25 -58.32 99.10
N THR A 1100 16.37 -58.90 97.91
CA THR A 1100 17.53 -58.80 97.00
C THR A 1100 17.34 -57.86 95.82
N ALA A 1101 16.14 -57.30 95.62
CA ALA A 1101 15.79 -56.49 94.45
C ALA A 1101 15.72 -54.97 94.79
N PRO A 1102 15.89 -54.07 93.80
CA PRO A 1102 15.67 -52.63 94.00
C PRO A 1102 14.20 -52.34 94.40
N THR A 1103 13.98 -51.27 95.18
CA THR A 1103 12.65 -50.88 95.66
C THR A 1103 11.81 -50.31 94.51
N VAL A 1104 10.70 -50.98 94.19
CA VAL A 1104 9.67 -50.45 93.29
C VAL A 1104 8.77 -49.51 94.10
N TRP A 1105 8.66 -48.25 93.67
CA TRP A 1105 7.85 -47.22 94.35
C TRP A 1105 6.45 -47.19 93.76
N LEU A 1106 5.43 -47.31 94.62
CA LEU A 1106 4.06 -47.05 94.23
C LEU A 1106 3.82 -45.53 94.11
N PRO A 1107 2.92 -45.08 93.22
CA PRO A 1107 2.56 -43.68 93.06
C PRO A 1107 1.64 -43.24 94.21
N TYR A 1108 2.20 -43.12 95.42
CA TYR A 1108 1.46 -42.80 96.64
C TYR A 1108 0.57 -41.57 96.50
N THR A 1109 1.04 -40.50 95.84
CA THR A 1109 0.24 -39.29 95.64
C THR A 1109 -1.05 -39.53 94.84
N ALA A 1110 -1.01 -40.39 93.82
CA ALA A 1110 -2.18 -40.71 93.02
C ALA A 1110 -3.10 -41.70 93.77
N ILE A 1111 -2.52 -42.63 94.53
CA ILE A 1111 -3.29 -43.55 95.39
C ILE A 1111 -4.00 -42.78 96.51
N ASP A 1112 -3.35 -41.79 97.12
CA ASP A 1112 -3.94 -40.94 98.16
C ASP A 1112 -5.09 -40.09 97.58
N GLN A 1113 -4.93 -39.57 96.36
CA GLN A 1113 -6.01 -38.88 95.64
C GLN A 1113 -7.20 -39.81 95.34
N LEU A 1114 -6.94 -41.07 94.94
CA LEU A 1114 -7.99 -42.08 94.75
C LEU A 1114 -8.74 -42.36 96.05
N LEU A 1115 -8.00 -42.58 97.15
CA LEU A 1115 -8.58 -42.81 98.48
C LEU A 1115 -9.40 -41.61 98.96
N GLN A 1116 -8.96 -40.38 98.66
CA GLN A 1116 -9.72 -39.17 98.95
C GLN A 1116 -11.00 -39.08 98.13
N ALA A 1117 -10.95 -39.31 96.82
CA ALA A 1117 -12.12 -39.27 95.93
C ALA A 1117 -13.17 -40.34 96.31
N LEU A 1118 -12.73 -41.55 96.69
CA LEU A 1118 -13.60 -42.61 97.21
C LEU A 1118 -14.23 -42.27 98.56
N ARG A 1119 -13.53 -41.47 99.39
CA ARG A 1119 -14.00 -41.06 100.72
C ARG A 1119 -14.98 -39.89 100.67
N GLU A 1120 -14.84 -38.98 99.71
CA GLU A 1120 -15.73 -37.81 99.54
C GLU A 1120 -17.12 -38.23 99.02
N SER A 1121 -17.21 -39.33 98.26
CA SER A 1121 -18.46 -39.90 97.72
C SER A 1121 -19.22 -40.80 98.73
N THR A 1122 -19.44 -40.30 99.95
CA THR A 1122 -20.02 -41.02 101.12
C THR A 1122 -21.44 -41.58 100.95
N THR A 1123 -22.17 -41.24 99.89
CA THR A 1123 -23.56 -41.69 99.66
C THR A 1123 -23.67 -43.05 98.98
N ASN A 1124 -22.61 -43.58 98.36
CA ASN A 1124 -22.62 -44.87 97.68
C ASN A 1124 -21.98 -45.97 98.56
N GLN A 1125 -22.77 -46.95 99.01
CA GLN A 1125 -22.26 -48.13 99.75
C GLN A 1125 -21.19 -48.90 98.94
N HIS A 1126 -21.24 -48.82 97.61
CA HIS A 1126 -20.28 -49.44 96.71
C HIS A 1126 -18.86 -48.83 96.85
N ASN A 1127 -18.76 -47.49 96.86
CA ASN A 1127 -17.47 -46.77 96.95
C ASN A 1127 -16.78 -46.98 98.31
N LEU A 1128 -17.56 -47.09 99.39
CA LEU A 1128 -17.05 -47.48 100.71
C LEU A 1128 -16.46 -48.90 100.72
N GLY A 1129 -17.10 -49.84 100.01
CA GLY A 1129 -16.58 -51.19 99.84
C GLY A 1129 -15.29 -51.23 99.02
N LEU A 1130 -15.16 -50.38 97.99
CA LEU A 1130 -13.94 -50.24 97.20
C LEU A 1130 -12.81 -49.56 98.01
N TYR A 1131 -13.13 -48.53 98.78
CA TYR A 1131 -12.19 -47.85 99.69
C TYR A 1131 -11.57 -48.85 100.69
N GLN A 1132 -12.39 -49.68 101.33
CA GLN A 1132 -11.92 -50.70 102.26
C GLN A 1132 -11.00 -51.72 101.56
N LYS A 1133 -11.37 -52.20 100.36
CA LYS A 1133 -10.51 -53.14 99.60
C LYS A 1133 -9.13 -52.58 99.29
N VAL A 1134 -9.04 -51.31 98.86
CA VAL A 1134 -7.75 -50.67 98.57
C VAL A 1134 -6.97 -50.42 99.85
N HIS A 1135 -7.63 -49.95 100.91
CA HIS A 1135 -7.01 -49.70 102.20
C HIS A 1135 -6.41 -50.98 102.81
N ASP A 1136 -7.17 -52.07 102.85
CA ASP A 1136 -6.73 -53.38 103.36
C ASP A 1136 -5.53 -53.92 102.55
N LYS A 1137 -5.53 -53.70 101.24
CA LYS A 1137 -4.43 -54.12 100.35
C LYS A 1137 -3.17 -53.26 100.51
N ILE A 1138 -3.32 -51.97 100.78
CA ILE A 1138 -2.18 -51.08 101.11
C ILE A 1138 -1.60 -51.47 102.46
N GLU A 1139 -2.42 -51.84 103.45
CA GLU A 1139 -1.93 -52.35 104.74
C GLU A 1139 -1.17 -53.68 104.57
N ASP A 1140 -1.68 -54.63 103.77
CA ASP A 1140 -0.97 -55.89 103.44
C ASP A 1140 0.37 -55.61 102.74
N TYR A 1141 0.39 -54.65 101.81
CA TYR A 1141 1.62 -54.20 101.16
C TYR A 1141 2.60 -53.58 102.17
N GLN A 1142 2.17 -52.66 103.03
CA GLN A 1142 3.00 -52.02 104.04
C GLN A 1142 3.58 -53.04 105.04
N GLN A 1143 2.79 -54.04 105.44
CA GLN A 1143 3.27 -55.15 106.28
C GLN A 1143 4.35 -55.95 105.55
N LYS A 1144 4.14 -56.35 104.29
CA LYS A 1144 5.14 -57.10 103.49
C LYS A 1144 6.39 -56.29 103.18
N VAL A 1145 6.27 -54.99 102.93
CA VAL A 1145 7.41 -54.07 102.80
C VAL A 1145 8.17 -53.96 104.11
N SER A 1146 7.50 -53.87 105.26
CA SER A 1146 8.15 -53.83 106.57
C SER A 1146 8.94 -55.10 106.88
N VAL A 1147 8.45 -56.27 106.42
CA VAL A 1147 9.15 -57.55 106.53
C VAL A 1147 10.33 -57.60 105.56
N ALA A 1148 10.13 -57.27 104.28
CA ALA A 1148 11.20 -57.28 103.28
C ALA A 1148 12.32 -56.26 103.56
N THR A 1149 12.00 -55.09 104.11
CA THR A 1149 12.97 -54.08 104.54
C THR A 1149 13.75 -54.52 105.78
N ARG A 1150 13.11 -55.18 106.75
CA ARG A 1150 13.81 -55.85 107.86
C ARG A 1150 14.76 -56.93 107.35
N ASP A 1151 14.30 -57.82 106.47
CA ASP A 1151 15.14 -58.90 105.90
C ASP A 1151 16.33 -58.36 105.08
N ARG A 1152 16.18 -57.20 104.44
CA ARG A 1152 17.28 -56.49 103.76
C ARG A 1152 18.26 -55.84 104.74
N LEU A 1153 17.77 -55.28 105.86
CA LEU A 1153 18.62 -54.72 106.92
C LEU A 1153 19.44 -55.78 107.66
N TYR A 1154 18.95 -57.02 107.76
CA TYR A 1154 19.68 -58.15 108.37
C TYR A 1154 20.68 -58.86 107.42
N ARG A 1155 20.72 -58.52 106.13
CA ARG A 1155 21.59 -59.13 105.11
C ARG A 1155 22.69 -58.22 104.56
N HIS A 1156 22.82 -56.99 105.06
CA HIS A 1156 23.95 -56.09 104.79
C HIS A 1156 25.02 -56.16 105.87
#